data_AF-A0A7X7PF36-F1
#
_entry.id   AF-A0A7X7PF36-F1
#
_cell.length_a   1.000
_cell.length_b   1.000
_cell.length_c   1.000
_cell.angle_alpha   90.00
_cell.angle_beta   90.00
_cell.angle_gamma   90.00
#
_symmetry.space_group_name_H-M   'P 1'
#
loop_
_entity.id
_entity.type
_entity.pdbx_description
1 polymer ?
#
loop_
_entity_poly.entity_id
_entity_poly.type
_entity_poly.pdbx_seq_one_letter_code
_entity_poly.pdbx_strand_id
1 'polypeptide(L)'
;MHRTETMHRIALLALILAGCTQATSAPPRTAPDARAPVNGAALAPPAAATDALERALRERIAREQAEVAVSFVDLETGRRLSINGDVVMHAASTMKVPVLLEALRRNDEGSLRLDERIPVTNEFRSIADGGRYSLSPDDDSDRDLYERIGQTATVRELLERMITRSSNLATNIMLERFPAADVRATLARIDAQGMTVLRGVEDIPAFERGMNNTTTADAFARVLEALARCRLLSAASCETGIEILAQQEFDDMIPAGVPEGTRVANKTGWITRIQHDGAIVYPPGRAPYVLVVLTRGFDDTDAGDRLGADLSRIVWQHVTSDAFALPSETGEAAIDSLIALHGSVLVPEVGYRRVPHEHYWAALAPYLGGPVQREEVGRSAEGRPLYLLRFGNGPRTLLLWSQMHGDESTATMALADVVRLLHESGSRTRLWADSLTILMIPMLNPDGASRFRRHNMYGIDINRDARRLSTPEARTLKSVHTRFQPDFGFNLHDQNPRTRVGNAERTAAIALLAPAADEPDTDPAVATRAKHLAATLRNAAEAIVPGHVTRYDDSYNPRAFGDLVQQWGTSTVLIESGGWYDDPEKQVLRRTNFVLLTRAFDAIATGSYLDTPVERYTQLPENGRAVRDLVIRNATVVIPGLQPYRADLAVDVSDGPLARDQGSIVEIGDLGGVLARDDFDAEGLFVHMLPEALDQRDGRNALRPGAAAAFVVRAGASPDSRPVALFQGGRLIRLPQ
;
A
#
# COMPACT_ATOMS: atom_id res chain seq x y z
N MET A 1 13.12 -59.26 -25.95
CA MET A 1 13.19 -60.36 -24.95
C MET A 1 12.87 -59.74 -23.60
N HIS A 2 11.73 -60.10 -22.99
CA HIS A 2 11.61 -61.03 -21.83
C HIS A 2 12.10 -60.38 -20.50
N ARG A 3 11.23 -60.07 -19.51
CA ARG A 3 10.37 -60.94 -18.62
C ARG A 3 11.17 -61.43 -17.38
N THR A 4 10.66 -61.59 -16.14
CA THR A 4 9.31 -61.50 -15.49
C THR A 4 9.49 -61.45 -13.94
N GLU A 5 8.57 -61.01 -13.05
CA GLU A 5 7.31 -60.24 -13.18
C GLU A 5 7.17 -59.19 -12.02
N THR A 6 6.35 -59.16 -10.95
CA THR A 6 5.14 -59.91 -10.48
C THR A 6 4.41 -59.11 -9.35
N MET A 7 3.06 -58.98 -9.38
CA MET A 7 2.12 -58.66 -8.24
C MET A 7 2.19 -57.30 -7.48
N HIS A 8 1.10 -56.68 -6.98
CA HIS A 8 -0.36 -56.83 -7.21
C HIS A 8 -1.11 -55.50 -6.91
N ARG A 9 -2.36 -55.35 -7.39
CA ARG A 9 -3.31 -54.27 -7.03
C ARG A 9 -4.62 -54.86 -6.50
N ILE A 10 -5.34 -54.11 -5.65
CA ILE A 10 -6.74 -54.38 -5.27
C ILE A 10 -7.54 -53.07 -5.38
N ALA A 11 -8.81 -53.18 -5.79
CA ALA A 11 -9.81 -52.12 -5.74
C ALA A 11 -11.21 -52.75 -5.63
N LEU A 12 -12.18 -52.07 -5.01
CA LEU A 12 -13.57 -52.07 -5.48
C LEU A 12 -14.39 -50.91 -4.89
N LEU A 13 -15.54 -50.67 -5.54
CA LEU A 13 -16.56 -49.68 -5.22
C LEU A 13 -17.81 -50.41 -4.65
N ALA A 14 -18.66 -49.72 -3.88
CA ALA A 14 -19.99 -50.22 -3.50
C ALA A 14 -20.99 -49.08 -3.30
N LEU A 15 -22.22 -49.22 -3.81
CA LEU A 15 -23.32 -48.23 -3.74
C LEU A 15 -24.64 -48.93 -4.12
N ILE A 16 -25.73 -48.77 -3.34
CA ILE A 16 -27.15 -48.93 -3.76
C ILE A 16 -28.13 -48.47 -2.63
N LEU A 17 -29.42 -48.35 -2.93
CA LEU A 17 -30.43 -47.47 -2.30
C LEU A 17 -31.60 -48.18 -1.56
N ALA A 18 -32.38 -47.35 -0.85
CA ALA A 18 -33.77 -47.52 -0.36
C ALA A 18 -34.02 -48.46 0.85
N GLY A 19 -35.02 -48.22 1.71
CA GLY A 19 -35.91 -47.04 1.88
C GLY A 19 -37.33 -47.42 2.37
N CYS A 20 -37.96 -46.62 3.27
CA CYS A 20 -39.43 -46.58 3.48
C CYS A 20 -39.89 -45.50 4.50
N THR A 21 -41.21 -45.25 4.53
CA THR A 21 -41.91 -44.12 5.19
C THR A 21 -42.48 -44.41 6.59
N GLN A 22 -42.66 -43.38 7.43
CA GLN A 22 -43.96 -42.86 7.92
C GLN A 22 -43.78 -41.73 8.98
N ALA A 23 -44.87 -41.10 9.43
CA ALA A 23 -44.85 -39.91 10.30
C ALA A 23 -46.06 -39.89 11.27
N THR A 24 -45.95 -39.24 12.44
CA THR A 24 -47.07 -38.58 13.17
C THR A 24 -46.64 -37.75 14.41
N SER A 25 -47.46 -36.72 14.72
CA SER A 25 -47.83 -36.16 16.05
C SER A 25 -46.78 -35.66 17.08
N ALA A 26 -46.92 -34.38 17.44
CA ALA A 26 -46.86 -33.85 18.82
C ALA A 26 -48.30 -33.89 19.45
N PRO A 27 -48.63 -33.50 20.71
CA PRO A 27 -47.94 -32.67 21.73
C PRO A 27 -47.93 -33.40 23.13
N PRO A 28 -47.92 -32.79 24.36
CA PRO A 28 -47.85 -31.37 24.79
C PRO A 28 -46.85 -31.04 25.94
N ARG A 29 -46.92 -29.78 26.42
CA ARG A 29 -46.12 -29.18 27.50
C ARG A 29 -46.48 -29.69 28.92
N THR A 30 -45.47 -29.77 29.78
CA THR A 30 -45.54 -29.38 31.20
C THR A 30 -44.24 -28.64 31.60
N ALA A 31 -44.32 -27.80 32.63
CA ALA A 31 -43.17 -27.20 33.33
C ALA A 31 -43.18 -27.66 34.79
N PRO A 32 -42.05 -27.56 35.53
CA PRO A 32 -41.92 -26.39 36.41
C PRO A 32 -40.48 -25.84 36.57
N ASP A 33 -40.34 -24.78 37.37
CA ASP A 33 -39.08 -24.12 37.74
C ASP A 33 -38.03 -25.01 38.42
N ALA A 34 -36.76 -24.71 38.13
CA ALA A 34 -35.69 -24.66 39.13
C ALA A 34 -34.60 -23.66 38.69
N ARG A 35 -34.36 -22.61 39.48
CA ARG A 35 -33.27 -21.64 39.20
C ARG A 35 -31.91 -22.23 39.64
N ALA A 36 -31.05 -22.53 38.69
CA ALA A 36 -29.61 -22.71 38.93
C ALA A 36 -28.87 -21.37 38.67
N PRO A 37 -27.79 -21.06 39.42
CA PRO A 37 -27.02 -19.84 39.19
C PRO A 37 -26.24 -19.94 37.87
N VAL A 38 -26.42 -18.96 36.99
CA VAL A 38 -25.54 -18.78 35.83
C VAL A 38 -24.21 -18.25 36.34
N ASN A 39 -23.24 -19.14 36.57
CA ASN A 39 -21.85 -18.74 36.71
C ASN A 39 -21.45 -18.01 35.43
N GLY A 40 -21.13 -16.72 35.55
CA GLY A 40 -20.61 -15.90 34.48
C GLY A 40 -19.21 -16.35 34.07
N ALA A 41 -19.12 -17.42 33.29
CA ALA A 41 -17.96 -17.69 32.46
C ALA A 41 -17.86 -16.53 31.47
N ALA A 42 -17.07 -15.51 31.83
CA ALA A 42 -16.71 -14.44 30.92
C ALA A 42 -16.10 -15.10 29.68
N LEU A 43 -16.72 -14.87 28.52
CA LEU A 43 -16.16 -15.29 27.24
C LEU A 43 -14.75 -14.72 27.18
N ALA A 44 -13.75 -15.59 26.99
CA ALA A 44 -12.40 -15.13 26.72
C ALA A 44 -12.46 -14.18 25.52
N PRO A 45 -11.80 -13.00 25.57
CA PRO A 45 -11.84 -12.08 24.46
C PRO A 45 -11.35 -12.79 23.19
N PRO A 46 -11.90 -12.47 22.01
CA PRO A 46 -11.41 -13.05 20.76
C PRO A 46 -9.90 -12.79 20.66
N ALA A 47 -9.16 -13.80 20.19
CA ALA A 47 -7.71 -13.70 20.04
C ALA A 47 -7.37 -12.40 19.30
N ALA A 48 -6.58 -11.54 19.95
CA ALA A 48 -6.33 -10.19 19.46
C ALA A 48 -5.76 -10.23 18.04
N ALA A 49 -6.22 -9.34 17.17
CA ALA A 49 -5.69 -9.22 15.82
C ALA A 49 -4.18 -8.98 15.91
N THR A 50 -3.38 -9.92 15.39
CA THR A 50 -1.92 -9.90 15.49
C THR A 50 -1.38 -8.57 14.97
N ASP A 51 -0.53 -7.94 15.78
CA ASP A 51 0.06 -6.63 15.55
C ASP A 51 0.70 -6.57 14.15
N ALA A 52 0.46 -5.50 13.38
CA ALA A 52 0.95 -5.39 12.00
C ALA A 52 2.48 -5.53 11.91
N LEU A 53 3.22 -5.05 12.91
CA LEU A 53 4.67 -5.27 13.01
C LEU A 53 5.00 -6.75 13.25
N GLU A 54 4.26 -7.41 14.14
CA GLU A 54 4.46 -8.83 14.45
C GLU A 54 4.14 -9.72 13.25
N ARG A 55 3.10 -9.41 12.47
CA ARG A 55 2.79 -10.08 11.20
C ARG A 55 3.96 -9.94 10.22
N ALA A 56 4.41 -8.72 9.95
CA ALA A 56 5.50 -8.45 9.01
C ALA A 56 6.81 -9.15 9.41
N LEU A 57 7.17 -9.13 10.70
CA LEU A 57 8.35 -9.82 11.21
C LEU A 57 8.21 -11.36 11.08
N ARG A 58 7.06 -11.93 11.45
CA ARG A 58 6.79 -13.38 11.29
C ARG A 58 6.80 -13.81 9.83
N GLU A 59 6.23 -13.02 8.92
CA GLU A 59 6.25 -13.26 7.46
C GLU A 59 7.65 -13.17 6.84
N ARG A 60 8.55 -12.37 7.42
CA ARG A 60 9.96 -12.35 7.02
C ARG A 60 10.73 -13.55 7.58
N ILE A 61 10.51 -13.90 8.84
CA ILE A 61 11.14 -15.06 9.51
C ILE A 61 10.73 -16.38 8.87
N ALA A 62 9.46 -16.55 8.50
CA ALA A 62 8.91 -17.80 7.94
C ALA A 62 9.47 -18.21 6.57
N ARG A 63 10.39 -17.43 5.99
CA ARG A 63 11.13 -17.73 4.75
C ARG A 63 12.42 -18.49 5.01
N GLU A 64 12.93 -18.45 6.24
CA GLU A 64 14.22 -19.00 6.62
C GLU A 64 14.10 -20.43 7.16
N GLN A 65 15.12 -21.24 6.92
CA GLN A 65 15.25 -22.60 7.50
C GLN A 65 16.09 -22.57 8.79
N ALA A 66 15.99 -21.48 9.55
CA ALA A 66 16.70 -21.23 10.79
C ALA A 66 15.72 -20.84 11.90
N GLU A 67 16.09 -21.13 13.14
CA GLU A 67 15.35 -20.71 14.33
C GLU A 67 15.72 -19.27 14.66
N VAL A 68 14.71 -18.39 14.74
CA VAL A 68 14.89 -16.95 14.96
C VAL A 68 14.11 -16.53 16.19
N ALA A 69 14.73 -15.74 17.07
CA ALA A 69 14.09 -15.07 18.18
C ALA A 69 14.31 -13.55 18.07
N VAL A 70 13.22 -12.78 18.22
CA VAL A 70 13.24 -11.32 18.13
C VAL A 70 12.60 -10.72 19.38
N SER A 71 13.24 -9.71 19.96
CA SER A 71 12.65 -8.86 20.99
C SER A 71 12.79 -7.40 20.60
N PHE A 72 11.69 -6.65 20.69
CA PHE A 72 11.60 -5.23 20.36
C PHE A 72 10.97 -4.45 21.52
N VAL A 73 11.56 -3.30 21.85
CA VAL A 73 11.07 -2.38 22.87
C VAL A 73 11.13 -0.95 22.35
N ASP A 74 9.98 -0.34 22.12
CA ASP A 74 9.87 1.11 21.90
C ASP A 74 10.02 1.82 23.26
N LEU A 75 11.05 2.66 23.43
CA LEU A 75 11.30 3.30 24.72
C LEU A 75 10.43 4.53 24.97
N GLU A 76 9.81 5.08 23.92
CA GLU A 76 8.90 6.23 23.92
C GLU A 76 7.47 5.82 24.26
N THR A 77 6.93 4.82 23.56
CA THR A 77 5.57 4.31 23.82
C THR A 77 5.53 3.24 24.92
N GLY A 78 6.68 2.65 25.25
CA GLY A 78 6.77 1.50 26.17
C GLY A 78 6.29 0.17 25.58
N ARG A 79 5.91 0.15 24.30
CA ARG A 79 5.43 -1.04 23.60
C ARG A 79 6.53 -2.10 23.50
N ARG A 80 6.14 -3.37 23.68
CA ARG A 80 7.00 -4.54 23.56
C ARG A 80 6.43 -5.54 22.58
N LEU A 81 7.32 -6.25 21.90
CA LEU A 81 7.00 -7.35 21.00
C LEU A 81 8.05 -8.44 21.20
N SER A 82 7.62 -9.69 21.34
CA SER A 82 8.49 -10.86 21.49
C SER A 82 8.02 -11.96 20.54
N ILE A 83 8.93 -12.38 19.66
CA ILE A 83 8.76 -13.54 18.77
C ILE A 83 9.80 -14.55 19.22
N ASN A 84 9.36 -15.61 19.91
CA ASN A 84 10.24 -16.63 20.48
C ASN A 84 11.30 -16.05 21.46
N GLY A 85 11.06 -14.87 22.06
CA GLY A 85 12.07 -14.12 22.81
C GLY A 85 12.47 -14.73 24.16
N ASP A 86 11.81 -15.80 24.58
CA ASP A 86 12.13 -16.68 25.71
C ASP A 86 12.99 -17.90 25.31
N VAL A 87 13.20 -18.16 24.01
CA VAL A 87 14.06 -19.27 23.53
C VAL A 87 15.51 -19.06 23.96
N VAL A 88 16.07 -20.11 24.57
CA VAL A 88 17.46 -20.12 25.04
C VAL A 88 18.41 -20.50 23.90
N MET A 89 19.31 -19.57 23.57
CA MET A 89 20.42 -19.74 22.62
C MET A 89 21.78 -19.56 23.34
N HIS A 90 22.87 -19.96 22.68
CA HIS A 90 24.22 -19.69 23.19
C HIS A 90 24.52 -18.19 22.98
N ALA A 91 24.97 -17.48 24.01
CA ALA A 91 25.06 -16.01 23.97
C ALA A 91 26.05 -15.46 22.93
N ALA A 92 27.08 -16.24 22.57
CA ALA A 92 28.22 -15.75 21.80
C ALA A 92 28.76 -14.42 22.39
N SER A 93 29.26 -13.49 21.58
CA SER A 93 29.79 -12.21 22.08
C SER A 93 28.75 -11.23 22.63
N THR A 94 27.44 -11.52 22.58
CA THR A 94 26.41 -10.66 23.22
C THR A 94 26.56 -10.62 24.75
N MET A 95 27.18 -11.66 25.35
CA MET A 95 27.51 -11.69 26.78
C MET A 95 28.45 -10.57 27.24
N LYS A 96 29.10 -9.85 26.32
CA LYS A 96 30.04 -8.76 26.62
C LYS A 96 29.32 -7.48 27.09
N VAL A 97 28.03 -7.31 26.74
CA VAL A 97 27.23 -6.13 27.16
C VAL A 97 26.92 -6.11 28.67
N PRO A 98 26.52 -7.20 29.36
CA PRO A 98 26.41 -7.17 30.82
C PRO A 98 27.77 -7.12 31.55
N VAL A 99 28.88 -7.52 30.91
CA VAL A 99 30.23 -7.29 31.46
C VAL A 99 30.58 -5.80 31.44
N LEU A 100 30.27 -5.10 30.35
CA LEU A 100 30.33 -3.63 30.28
C LEU A 100 29.45 -2.97 31.36
N LEU A 101 28.18 -3.41 31.50
CA LEU A 101 27.26 -2.89 32.51
C LEU A 101 27.78 -3.05 33.95
N GLU A 102 28.37 -4.21 34.28
CA GLU A 102 28.96 -4.47 35.59
C GLU A 102 30.24 -3.63 35.84
N ALA A 103 31.08 -3.45 34.83
CA ALA A 103 32.26 -2.58 34.95
C ALA A 103 31.88 -1.11 35.16
N LEU A 104 30.88 -0.62 34.43
CA LEU A 104 30.34 0.73 34.58
C LEU A 104 29.69 0.95 35.95
N ARG A 105 28.93 -0.02 36.45
CA ARG A 105 28.36 0.01 37.82
C ARG A 105 29.46 0.11 38.87
N ARG A 106 30.57 -0.61 38.71
CA ARG A 106 31.73 -0.51 39.62
C ARG A 106 32.47 0.81 39.52
N ASN A 107 32.49 1.45 38.35
CA ASN A 107 33.01 2.80 38.18
C ASN A 107 32.16 3.84 38.93
N ASP A 108 30.83 3.75 38.85
CA ASP A 108 29.92 4.60 39.63
C ASP A 108 30.05 4.37 41.15
N GLU A 109 30.33 3.14 41.56
CA GLU A 109 30.61 2.77 42.97
C GLU A 109 32.07 3.04 43.41
N GLY A 110 32.94 3.53 42.51
CA GLY A 110 34.35 3.78 42.79
C GLY A 110 35.21 2.54 43.13
N SER A 111 34.68 1.33 42.91
CA SER A 111 35.38 0.05 43.15
C SER A 111 36.19 -0.47 41.94
N LEU A 112 36.06 0.23 40.82
CA LEU A 112 36.85 0.16 39.59
C LEU A 112 36.99 1.62 39.10
N ARG A 113 38.00 1.96 38.29
CA ARG A 113 38.05 3.27 37.62
C ARG A 113 38.40 3.11 36.15
N LEU A 114 37.68 3.79 35.26
CA LEU A 114 37.90 3.68 33.80
C LEU A 114 39.33 4.05 33.35
N ASP A 115 40.03 4.92 34.10
CA ASP A 115 41.42 5.32 33.85
C ASP A 115 42.48 4.41 34.53
N GLU A 116 42.08 3.47 35.41
CA GLU A 116 43.06 2.59 36.04
C GLU A 116 43.72 1.67 35.01
N ARG A 117 45.03 1.47 35.16
CA ARG A 117 45.82 0.59 34.28
C ARG A 117 45.94 -0.79 34.90
N ILE A 118 45.58 -1.82 34.13
CA ILE A 118 45.57 -3.21 34.58
C ILE A 118 46.47 -4.07 33.68
N PRO A 119 47.14 -5.12 34.19
CA PRO A 119 48.00 -5.97 33.38
C PRO A 119 47.25 -6.65 32.24
N VAL A 120 47.87 -6.73 31.07
CA VAL A 120 47.37 -7.57 29.96
C VAL A 120 47.99 -8.95 30.10
N THR A 121 47.15 -9.94 30.40
CA THR A 121 47.56 -11.33 30.68
C THR A 121 46.69 -12.30 29.90
N ASN A 122 47.29 -13.35 29.34
CA ASN A 122 46.59 -14.42 28.61
C ASN A 122 46.70 -15.76 29.35
N GLU A 123 46.29 -15.78 30.62
CA GLU A 123 46.27 -16.99 31.45
C GLU A 123 45.10 -16.87 32.44
N PHE A 124 44.14 -17.79 32.34
CA PHE A 124 42.82 -17.71 33.00
C PHE A 124 42.46 -19.04 33.67
N ARG A 125 41.52 -19.03 34.62
CA ARG A 125 41.08 -20.24 35.34
C ARG A 125 39.78 -20.80 34.76
N SER A 126 39.79 -22.08 34.39
CA SER A 126 38.59 -22.79 33.94
C SER A 126 37.61 -22.98 35.10
N ILE A 127 36.32 -22.74 34.87
CA ILE A 127 35.28 -23.03 35.87
C ILE A 127 35.01 -24.54 36.04
N ALA A 128 35.57 -25.37 35.16
CA ALA A 128 35.30 -26.80 35.08
C ALA A 128 35.99 -27.61 36.20
N ASP A 129 37.24 -27.24 36.51
CA ASP A 129 38.11 -27.90 37.51
C ASP A 129 39.19 -26.99 38.11
N GLY A 130 39.24 -25.70 37.73
CA GLY A 130 40.28 -24.77 38.18
C GLY A 130 41.61 -24.89 37.45
N GLY A 131 41.70 -25.72 36.39
CA GLY A 131 42.82 -25.75 35.46
C GLY A 131 43.05 -24.41 34.75
N ARG A 132 44.24 -24.22 34.17
CA ARG A 132 44.59 -22.99 33.45
C ARG A 132 44.34 -23.12 31.95
N TYR A 133 43.85 -22.06 31.32
CA TYR A 133 43.72 -21.94 29.87
C TYR A 133 44.19 -20.56 29.37
N SER A 134 44.41 -20.47 28.07
CA SER A 134 44.94 -19.30 27.36
C SER A 134 44.30 -19.22 25.98
N LEU A 135 44.02 -18.01 25.51
CA LEU A 135 43.32 -17.73 24.25
C LEU A 135 44.29 -17.68 23.08
N SER A 136 43.75 -17.92 21.89
CA SER A 136 44.48 -17.89 20.63
C SER A 136 44.29 -16.56 19.91
N PRO A 137 45.36 -15.87 19.44
CA PRO A 137 45.22 -14.69 18.58
C PRO A 137 44.55 -15.00 17.23
N ASP A 138 44.45 -16.28 16.84
CA ASP A 138 43.78 -16.69 15.60
C ASP A 138 42.27 -16.91 15.76
N ASP A 139 41.79 -17.10 16.99
CA ASP A 139 40.37 -17.31 17.33
C ASP A 139 39.68 -16.04 17.88
N ASP A 140 40.43 -14.93 17.99
CA ASP A 140 39.99 -13.62 18.47
C ASP A 140 39.92 -12.58 17.32
N SER A 141 39.00 -11.62 17.45
CA SER A 141 38.80 -10.52 16.49
C SER A 141 39.65 -9.27 16.79
N ASP A 142 40.22 -9.14 18.00
CA ASP A 142 41.21 -8.10 18.31
C ASP A 142 42.62 -8.70 18.53
N ARG A 143 43.40 -8.79 17.46
CA ARG A 143 44.79 -9.28 17.50
C ARG A 143 45.73 -8.29 18.20
N ASP A 144 45.47 -6.99 18.09
CA ASP A 144 46.32 -5.90 18.59
C ASP A 144 46.54 -5.94 20.12
N LEU A 145 45.63 -6.57 20.88
CA LEU A 145 45.78 -6.70 22.34
C LEU A 145 46.78 -7.78 22.75
N TYR A 146 46.98 -8.83 21.94
CA TYR A 146 47.91 -9.92 22.25
C TYR A 146 49.37 -9.45 22.20
N GLU A 147 49.71 -8.51 21.31
CA GLU A 147 51.03 -7.85 21.27
C GLU A 147 51.37 -7.10 22.57
N ARG A 148 50.35 -6.83 23.41
CA ARG A 148 50.47 -6.05 24.64
C ARG A 148 50.55 -6.93 25.90
N ILE A 149 50.58 -8.25 25.76
CA ILE A 149 50.76 -9.18 26.90
C ILE A 149 52.02 -8.82 27.70
N GLY A 150 51.90 -8.75 29.03
CA GLY A 150 52.95 -8.29 29.94
C GLY A 150 53.06 -6.75 30.09
N GLN A 151 52.32 -5.98 29.27
CA GLN A 151 52.14 -4.54 29.47
C GLN A 151 50.89 -4.25 30.33
N THR A 152 50.39 -3.01 30.32
CA THR A 152 49.11 -2.62 30.91
C THR A 152 48.21 -1.89 29.91
N ALA A 153 46.90 -2.12 29.97
CA ALA A 153 45.86 -1.37 29.28
C ALA A 153 44.99 -0.60 30.30
N THR A 154 44.24 0.43 29.90
CA THR A 154 43.23 1.00 30.82
C THR A 154 41.97 0.13 30.84
N VAL A 155 41.19 0.20 31.92
CA VAL A 155 39.85 -0.42 31.95
C VAL A 155 38.99 0.09 30.79
N ARG A 156 39.03 1.40 30.49
CA ARG A 156 38.36 1.99 29.33
C ARG A 156 38.80 1.33 28.00
N GLU A 157 40.10 1.23 27.73
CA GLU A 157 40.64 0.62 26.50
C GLU A 157 40.18 -0.84 26.34
N LEU A 158 40.12 -1.59 27.45
CA LEU A 158 39.66 -2.98 27.42
C LEU A 158 38.15 -3.08 27.20
N LEU A 159 37.34 -2.21 27.79
CA LEU A 159 35.90 -2.15 27.56
C LEU A 159 35.56 -1.72 26.13
N GLU A 160 36.32 -0.79 25.56
CA GLU A 160 36.26 -0.37 24.16
C GLU A 160 36.55 -1.58 23.25
N ARG A 161 37.75 -2.17 23.31
CA ARG A 161 38.13 -3.37 22.52
C ARG A 161 37.18 -4.56 22.68
N MET A 162 36.69 -4.81 23.90
CA MET A 162 35.74 -5.89 24.21
C MET A 162 34.41 -5.72 23.45
N ILE A 163 34.00 -4.49 23.18
CA ILE A 163 32.73 -4.19 22.51
C ILE A 163 32.93 -3.93 21.02
N THR A 164 33.79 -2.98 20.65
CA THR A 164 33.90 -2.46 19.27
C THR A 164 34.47 -3.48 18.30
N ARG A 165 35.55 -4.14 18.72
CA ARG A 165 36.24 -5.24 18.03
C ARG A 165 35.90 -6.61 18.58
N SER A 166 34.94 -6.68 19.50
CA SER A 166 34.49 -7.94 20.08
C SER A 166 35.61 -8.79 20.72
N SER A 167 36.67 -8.18 21.28
CA SER A 167 37.86 -8.89 21.81
C SER A 167 37.53 -9.96 22.85
N ASN A 168 38.05 -11.18 22.69
CA ASN A 168 37.93 -12.27 23.67
C ASN A 168 38.92 -12.09 24.82
N LEU A 169 40.18 -11.73 24.52
CA LEU A 169 41.22 -11.46 25.53
C LEU A 169 40.79 -10.34 26.49
N ALA A 170 40.25 -9.23 25.98
CA ALA A 170 39.75 -8.15 26.83
C ALA A 170 38.58 -8.60 27.73
N THR A 171 37.68 -9.44 27.19
CA THR A 171 36.55 -9.99 27.96
C THR A 171 37.04 -10.78 29.18
N ASN A 172 38.03 -11.65 28.99
CA ASN A 172 38.50 -12.52 30.06
C ASN A 172 39.36 -11.77 31.09
N ILE A 173 40.15 -10.77 30.66
CA ILE A 173 40.85 -9.86 31.60
C ILE A 173 39.85 -9.12 32.50
N MET A 174 38.71 -8.67 31.95
CA MET A 174 37.66 -8.03 32.76
C MET A 174 36.96 -9.02 33.71
N LEU A 175 36.78 -10.28 33.32
CA LEU A 175 36.18 -11.32 34.17
C LEU A 175 37.11 -11.84 35.31
N GLU A 176 38.43 -11.65 35.20
CA GLU A 176 39.34 -11.82 36.35
C GLU A 176 39.31 -10.60 37.31
N ARG A 177 38.89 -9.41 36.83
CA ARG A 177 38.69 -8.22 37.68
C ARG A 177 37.37 -8.24 38.45
N PHE A 178 36.35 -8.91 37.93
CA PHE A 178 35.14 -9.27 38.68
C PHE A 178 34.56 -10.59 38.14
N PRO A 179 34.33 -11.60 39.01
CA PRO A 179 33.89 -12.91 38.56
C PRO A 179 32.51 -12.85 37.91
N ALA A 180 32.23 -13.78 36.98
CA ALA A 180 30.94 -13.88 36.28
C ALA A 180 29.71 -14.00 37.22
N ALA A 181 29.90 -14.38 38.48
CA ALA A 181 28.86 -14.32 39.52
C ALA A 181 28.31 -12.91 39.75
N ASP A 182 29.17 -11.89 39.71
CA ASP A 182 28.76 -10.49 39.91
C ASP A 182 28.03 -9.93 38.69
N VAL A 183 28.43 -10.36 37.49
CA VAL A 183 27.71 -10.10 36.23
C VAL A 183 26.30 -10.69 36.29
N ARG A 184 26.14 -11.93 36.78
CA ARG A 184 24.81 -12.55 37.02
C ARG A 184 24.01 -11.82 38.09
N ALA A 185 24.65 -11.30 39.15
CA ALA A 185 23.96 -10.49 40.15
C ALA A 185 23.44 -9.17 39.55
N THR A 186 24.20 -8.53 38.65
CA THR A 186 23.75 -7.33 37.92
C THR A 186 22.64 -7.63 36.91
N LEU A 187 22.71 -8.75 36.17
CA LEU A 187 21.60 -9.23 35.33
C LEU A 187 20.31 -9.47 36.13
N ALA A 188 20.42 -10.01 37.35
CA ALA A 188 19.27 -10.19 38.24
C ALA A 188 18.66 -8.87 38.74
N ARG A 189 19.46 -7.81 38.93
CA ARG A 189 18.98 -6.47 39.32
C ARG A 189 18.20 -5.74 38.21
N ILE A 190 18.29 -6.20 36.95
CA ILE A 190 17.55 -5.66 35.80
C ILE A 190 16.52 -6.65 35.22
N ASP A 191 16.18 -7.71 35.97
CA ASP A 191 15.17 -8.70 35.59
C ASP A 191 15.50 -9.43 34.26
N ALA A 192 16.79 -9.63 33.98
CA ALA A 192 17.33 -10.20 32.73
C ALA A 192 17.89 -11.64 32.91
N GLN A 193 17.33 -12.43 33.83
CA GLN A 193 17.85 -13.76 34.21
C GLN A 193 17.85 -14.80 33.08
N GLY A 194 17.17 -14.55 31.95
CA GLY A 194 17.27 -15.38 30.75
C GLY A 194 18.65 -15.30 30.05
N MET A 195 19.45 -14.29 30.39
CA MET A 195 20.87 -14.24 30.03
C MET A 195 21.72 -14.71 31.22
N THR A 196 22.68 -15.60 30.96
CA THR A 196 23.57 -16.16 31.98
C THR A 196 25.00 -16.18 31.46
N VAL A 197 25.88 -15.42 32.14
CA VAL A 197 27.34 -15.55 31.97
C VAL A 197 27.86 -16.51 33.03
N LEU A 198 28.38 -17.67 32.63
CA LEU A 198 28.99 -18.66 33.52
C LEU A 198 30.52 -18.58 33.53
N ARG A 199 31.12 -18.51 32.34
CA ARG A 199 32.56 -18.68 32.07
C ARG A 199 33.12 -17.56 31.20
N GLY A 200 34.45 -17.50 31.12
CA GLY A 200 35.14 -16.73 30.07
C GLY A 200 34.91 -17.31 28.67
N VAL A 201 35.29 -16.53 27.66
CA VAL A 201 35.40 -17.01 26.28
C VAL A 201 36.55 -18.03 26.20
N GLU A 202 36.46 -19.02 25.31
CA GLU A 202 37.50 -20.07 25.13
C GLU A 202 37.86 -20.91 26.38
N ASP A 203 37.07 -20.89 27.45
CA ASP A 203 37.11 -21.92 28.51
C ASP A 203 36.52 -23.25 27.97
N ILE A 204 37.30 -23.92 27.12
CA ILE A 204 36.94 -25.18 26.44
C ILE A 204 36.63 -26.32 27.44
N PRO A 205 37.40 -26.55 28.53
CA PRO A 205 37.07 -27.60 29.49
C PRO A 205 35.70 -27.42 30.17
N ALA A 206 35.21 -26.17 30.28
CA ALA A 206 33.85 -25.88 30.75
C ALA A 206 32.81 -26.04 29.62
N PHE A 207 33.13 -25.59 28.40
CA PHE A 207 32.28 -25.77 27.21
C PHE A 207 31.96 -27.25 26.93
N GLU A 208 32.97 -28.12 26.95
CA GLU A 208 32.84 -29.57 26.76
C GLU A 208 31.96 -30.24 27.83
N ARG A 209 31.91 -29.67 29.04
CA ARG A 209 31.03 -30.10 30.14
C ARG A 209 29.64 -29.44 30.09
N GLY A 210 29.31 -28.78 28.98
CA GLY A 210 28.02 -28.13 28.74
C GLY A 210 27.82 -26.79 29.45
N MET A 211 28.83 -26.27 30.16
CA MET A 211 28.74 -25.04 30.94
C MET A 211 28.79 -23.81 30.02
N ASN A 212 27.65 -23.48 29.43
CA ASN A 212 27.54 -22.48 28.37
C ASN A 212 27.07 -21.11 28.86
N ASN A 213 27.58 -20.06 28.24
CA ASN A 213 27.00 -18.73 28.35
C ASN A 213 25.76 -18.70 27.45
N THR A 214 24.60 -18.33 28.01
CA THR A 214 23.30 -18.40 27.32
C THR A 214 22.56 -17.07 27.33
N THR A 215 21.65 -16.89 26.39
CA THR A 215 20.74 -15.73 26.34
C THR A 215 19.40 -16.09 25.73
N THR A 216 18.40 -15.24 25.99
CA THR A 216 17.15 -15.14 25.22
C THR A 216 17.04 -13.71 24.67
N ALA A 217 16.21 -13.48 23.64
CA ALA A 217 16.13 -12.15 23.04
C ALA A 217 15.55 -11.13 24.04
N ASP A 218 14.53 -11.51 24.80
CA ASP A 218 13.91 -10.65 25.83
C ASP A 218 14.85 -10.36 27.01
N ALA A 219 15.77 -11.26 27.33
CA ALA A 219 16.79 -11.02 28.35
C ALA A 219 17.85 -10.03 27.85
N PHE A 220 18.35 -10.19 26.62
CA PHE A 220 19.33 -9.26 26.05
C PHE A 220 18.73 -7.86 25.84
N ALA A 221 17.48 -7.78 25.39
CA ALA A 221 16.76 -6.51 25.23
C ALA A 221 16.64 -5.73 26.55
N ARG A 222 16.52 -6.41 27.70
CA ARG A 222 16.55 -5.77 29.03
C ARG A 222 17.91 -5.21 29.42
N VAL A 223 19.02 -5.81 28.96
CA VAL A 223 20.38 -5.26 29.17
C VAL A 223 20.53 -3.94 28.40
N LEU A 224 20.11 -3.93 27.14
CA LEU A 224 20.16 -2.75 26.27
C LEU A 224 19.19 -1.66 26.76
N GLU A 225 17.98 -2.02 27.18
CA GLU A 225 17.03 -1.10 27.80
C GLU A 225 17.55 -0.53 29.12
N ALA A 226 18.26 -1.31 29.94
CA ALA A 226 18.86 -0.82 31.18
C ALA A 226 19.92 0.26 30.92
N LEU A 227 20.75 0.09 29.89
CA LEU A 227 21.68 1.14 29.43
C LEU A 227 20.91 2.36 28.89
N ALA A 228 19.98 2.16 27.96
CA ALA A 228 19.22 3.24 27.31
C ALA A 228 18.34 4.06 28.27
N ARG A 229 17.85 3.46 29.37
CA ARG A 229 17.06 4.12 30.42
C ARG A 229 17.86 4.52 31.67
N CYS A 230 19.19 4.33 31.70
CA CYS A 230 20.03 4.53 32.89
C CYS A 230 19.56 3.78 34.15
N ARG A 231 19.11 2.52 34.01
CA ARG A 231 18.82 1.66 35.17
C ARG A 231 20.14 1.10 35.72
N LEU A 232 20.43 1.40 37.00
CA LEU A 232 21.64 1.05 37.78
C LEU A 232 22.92 1.86 37.52
N LEU A 233 22.96 2.76 36.53
CA LEU A 233 24.15 3.57 36.21
C LEU A 233 23.91 5.06 36.44
N SER A 234 24.99 5.81 36.64
CA SER A 234 25.00 7.27 36.47
C SER A 234 24.90 7.65 34.99
N ALA A 235 24.34 8.82 34.68
CA ALA A 235 24.18 9.27 33.29
C ALA A 235 25.50 9.32 32.49
N ALA A 236 26.62 9.64 33.14
CA ALA A 236 27.94 9.65 32.51
C ALA A 236 28.45 8.23 32.18
N SER A 237 28.14 7.26 33.03
CA SER A 237 28.43 5.84 32.77
C SER A 237 27.48 5.26 31.73
N CYS A 238 26.21 5.68 31.67
CA CYS A 238 25.31 5.33 30.57
C CYS A 238 25.85 5.80 29.22
N GLU A 239 26.15 7.10 29.08
CA GLU A 239 26.61 7.65 27.80
C GLU A 239 27.95 7.02 27.41
N THR A 240 28.87 6.78 28.36
CA THR A 240 30.09 6.00 28.10
C THR A 240 29.77 4.62 27.52
N GLY A 241 28.80 3.88 28.08
CA GLY A 241 28.41 2.57 27.57
C GLY A 241 27.76 2.63 26.18
N ILE A 242 26.96 3.66 25.92
CA ILE A 242 26.28 3.91 24.64
C ILE A 242 27.26 4.39 23.56
N GLU A 243 28.22 5.25 23.91
CA GLU A 243 29.34 5.66 23.05
C GLU A 243 30.18 4.46 22.61
N ILE A 244 30.55 3.59 23.55
CA ILE A 244 31.32 2.37 23.27
C ILE A 244 30.53 1.40 22.37
N LEU A 245 29.23 1.22 22.60
CA LEU A 245 28.36 0.43 21.73
C LEU A 245 28.13 1.08 20.35
N ALA A 246 28.16 2.41 20.25
CA ALA A 246 28.03 3.16 19.00
C ALA A 246 29.35 3.29 18.19
N GLN A 247 30.42 2.67 18.67
CA GLN A 247 31.71 2.53 17.98
C GLN A 247 31.94 1.09 17.48
N GLN A 248 30.88 0.28 17.34
CA GLN A 248 30.95 -1.09 16.82
C GLN A 248 31.57 -1.12 15.42
N GLU A 249 32.56 -2.00 15.19
CA GLU A 249 33.21 -2.18 13.88
C GLU A 249 32.48 -3.22 12.99
N PHE A 250 31.38 -3.81 13.49
CA PHE A 250 30.55 -4.82 12.81
C PHE A 250 29.09 -4.35 12.71
N ASP A 251 28.64 -3.99 11.50
CA ASP A 251 27.39 -3.25 11.27
C ASP A 251 26.40 -3.93 10.30
N ASP A 252 26.74 -5.13 9.79
CA ASP A 252 26.01 -5.88 8.76
C ASP A 252 24.57 -6.34 9.15
N MET A 253 24.24 -6.36 10.44
CA MET A 253 22.91 -6.77 10.95
C MET A 253 21.97 -5.57 11.18
N ILE A 254 21.77 -5.12 12.43
CA ILE A 254 20.75 -4.13 12.76
C ILE A 254 21.07 -2.75 12.15
N PRO A 255 22.33 -2.26 12.13
CA PRO A 255 22.67 -1.00 11.47
C PRO A 255 22.40 -1.00 9.95
N ALA A 256 22.73 -2.06 9.22
CA ALA A 256 22.43 -2.19 7.79
C ALA A 256 20.91 -2.24 7.44
N GLY A 257 20.04 -2.31 8.45
CA GLY A 257 18.59 -2.17 8.30
C GLY A 257 18.08 -0.73 8.32
N VAL A 258 18.86 0.24 8.79
CA VAL A 258 18.44 1.65 8.98
C VAL A 258 19.14 2.60 7.99
N PRO A 259 18.67 3.85 7.80
CA PRO A 259 19.32 4.81 6.91
C PRO A 259 20.74 5.17 7.37
N GLU A 260 21.63 5.39 6.40
CA GLU A 260 23.02 5.81 6.60
C GLU A 260 23.11 7.04 7.52
N GLY A 261 24.06 7.03 8.46
CA GLY A 261 24.24 8.09 9.46
C GLY A 261 23.28 8.07 10.66
N THR A 262 22.35 7.10 10.73
CA THR A 262 21.56 6.85 11.96
C THR A 262 22.49 6.39 13.08
N ARG A 263 22.43 7.01 14.27
CA ARG A 263 23.17 6.50 15.45
C ARG A 263 22.55 5.16 15.87
N VAL A 264 23.35 4.11 15.82
CA VAL A 264 23.03 2.77 16.32
C VAL A 264 24.12 2.36 17.30
N ALA A 265 23.73 1.77 18.42
CA ALA A 265 24.63 1.32 19.47
C ALA A 265 24.38 -0.18 19.71
N ASN A 266 25.19 -1.05 19.09
CA ASN A 266 24.93 -2.48 18.99
C ASN A 266 26.08 -3.37 19.48
N LYS A 267 25.77 -4.66 19.71
CA LYS A 267 26.75 -5.72 19.91
C LYS A 267 26.33 -7.01 19.21
N THR A 268 27.06 -7.30 18.14
CA THR A 268 27.05 -8.58 17.42
C THR A 268 27.61 -9.75 18.26
N GLY A 269 27.25 -10.97 17.90
CA GLY A 269 27.91 -12.18 18.41
C GLY A 269 27.65 -13.41 17.54
N TRP A 270 28.73 -14.02 17.06
CA TRP A 270 28.70 -15.21 16.22
C TRP A 270 29.37 -16.42 16.89
N ILE A 271 28.93 -17.62 16.51
CA ILE A 271 29.58 -18.92 16.73
C ILE A 271 28.99 -19.91 15.71
N THR A 272 29.53 -21.12 15.56
CA THR A 272 29.06 -22.13 14.58
C THR A 272 27.52 -22.21 14.44
N ARG A 273 27.03 -21.80 13.26
CA ARG A 273 25.60 -21.71 12.87
C ARG A 273 24.72 -20.76 13.70
N ILE A 274 25.31 -19.76 14.35
CA ILE A 274 24.64 -18.77 15.19
C ILE A 274 25.15 -17.38 14.80
N GLN A 275 24.23 -16.50 14.41
CA GLN A 275 24.47 -15.06 14.17
C GLN A 275 23.50 -14.27 15.05
N HIS A 276 24.02 -13.34 15.87
CA HIS A 276 23.23 -12.52 16.79
C HIS A 276 23.62 -11.04 16.66
N ASP A 277 22.65 -10.16 16.80
CA ASP A 277 22.88 -8.73 17.06
C ASP A 277 21.80 -8.16 17.98
N GLY A 278 22.15 -7.11 18.71
CA GLY A 278 21.26 -6.41 19.61
C GLY A 278 21.70 -4.96 19.77
N ALA A 279 20.77 -4.04 19.53
CA ALA A 279 21.05 -2.63 19.38
C ALA A 279 20.07 -1.72 20.12
N ILE A 280 20.57 -0.54 20.50
CA ILE A 280 19.76 0.66 20.75
C ILE A 280 19.86 1.52 19.48
N VAL A 281 18.73 1.80 18.83
CA VAL A 281 18.65 2.61 17.60
C VAL A 281 18.04 3.97 17.93
N TYR A 282 18.57 5.04 17.35
CA TYR A 282 18.17 6.43 17.61
C TYR A 282 17.58 7.09 16.35
N PRO A 283 16.27 6.99 16.08
CA PRO A 283 15.64 7.69 14.96
C PRO A 283 15.64 9.21 15.16
N PRO A 284 15.70 10.02 14.08
CA PRO A 284 15.64 11.47 14.19
C PRO A 284 14.26 11.93 14.68
N GLY A 285 14.25 12.77 15.72
CA GLY A 285 13.05 13.46 16.19
C GLY A 285 12.11 12.67 17.13
N ARG A 286 12.47 11.44 17.52
CA ARG A 286 11.74 10.66 18.54
C ARG A 286 12.70 9.93 19.49
N ALA A 287 12.20 9.37 20.59
CA ALA A 287 13.02 8.58 21.51
C ALA A 287 13.50 7.24 20.87
N PRO A 288 14.64 6.70 21.33
CA PRO A 288 15.23 5.48 20.76
C PRO A 288 14.38 4.21 20.99
N TYR A 289 14.69 3.16 20.26
CA TYR A 289 14.14 1.82 20.48
C TYR A 289 15.24 0.77 20.66
N VAL A 290 14.91 -0.33 21.32
CA VAL A 290 15.76 -1.53 21.41
C VAL A 290 15.25 -2.58 20.44
N LEU A 291 16.17 -3.21 19.72
CA LEU A 291 15.91 -4.39 18.90
C LEU A 291 16.98 -5.45 19.18
N VAL A 292 16.57 -6.70 19.33
CA VAL A 292 17.45 -7.87 19.41
C VAL A 292 16.99 -8.90 18.40
N VAL A 293 17.93 -9.45 17.62
CA VAL A 293 17.72 -10.56 16.69
C VAL A 293 18.74 -11.65 17.04
N LEU A 294 18.23 -12.81 17.49
CA LEU A 294 19.03 -14.02 17.72
C LEU A 294 18.66 -15.07 16.68
N THR A 295 19.66 -15.75 16.12
CA THR A 295 19.46 -16.83 15.13
C THR A 295 20.24 -18.08 15.49
N ARG A 296 19.69 -19.25 15.16
CA ARG A 296 20.33 -20.56 15.25
C ARG A 296 19.92 -21.42 14.05
N GLY A 297 20.90 -21.87 13.27
CA GLY A 297 20.69 -22.80 12.15
C GLY A 297 21.21 -22.34 10.79
N PHE A 298 21.72 -21.13 10.63
CA PHE A 298 22.29 -20.67 9.36
C PHE A 298 23.62 -21.40 9.03
N ASP A 299 23.76 -21.91 7.80
CA ASP A 299 25.05 -22.41 7.26
C ASP A 299 25.82 -21.34 6.48
N ASP A 300 25.13 -20.24 6.10
CA ASP A 300 25.66 -19.04 5.46
C ASP A 300 25.52 -17.87 6.44
N THR A 301 26.63 -17.24 6.83
CA THR A 301 26.64 -16.07 7.73
C THR A 301 25.84 -14.92 7.14
N ASP A 302 26.08 -14.64 5.86
CA ASP A 302 25.48 -13.53 5.14
C ASP A 302 23.94 -13.65 5.08
N ALA A 303 23.39 -14.86 5.20
CA ALA A 303 21.94 -15.09 5.29
C ALA A 303 21.38 -14.64 6.65
N GLY A 304 22.12 -14.89 7.74
CA GLY A 304 21.80 -14.34 9.06
C GLY A 304 21.90 -12.80 9.08
N ASP A 305 22.92 -12.25 8.41
CA ASP A 305 23.14 -10.81 8.36
C ASP A 305 22.04 -10.09 7.55
N ARG A 306 21.74 -10.59 6.33
CA ARG A 306 20.61 -10.11 5.51
C ARG A 306 19.28 -10.19 6.26
N LEU A 307 19.04 -11.26 7.04
CA LEU A 307 17.85 -11.35 7.90
C LEU A 307 17.85 -10.26 8.98
N GLY A 308 18.98 -10.03 9.66
CA GLY A 308 19.12 -8.97 10.67
C GLY A 308 18.77 -7.59 10.12
N ALA A 309 19.34 -7.25 8.96
CA ALA A 309 19.06 -6.01 8.25
C ALA A 309 17.58 -5.90 7.81
N ASP A 310 16.99 -6.97 7.30
CA ASP A 310 15.57 -6.98 6.89
C ASP A 310 14.60 -6.77 8.07
N LEU A 311 14.84 -7.47 9.19
CA LEU A 311 14.01 -7.32 10.40
C LEU A 311 14.18 -5.92 11.02
N SER A 312 15.41 -5.40 11.06
CA SER A 312 15.69 -4.02 11.47
C SER A 312 14.97 -3.00 10.58
N ARG A 313 14.96 -3.19 9.26
CA ARG A 313 14.27 -2.31 8.31
C ARG A 313 12.75 -2.33 8.48
N ILE A 314 12.16 -3.49 8.76
CA ILE A 314 10.73 -3.63 9.08
C ILE A 314 10.39 -2.88 10.38
N VAL A 315 11.23 -3.02 11.42
CA VAL A 315 11.06 -2.29 12.69
C VAL A 315 11.21 -0.79 12.47
N TRP A 316 12.26 -0.35 11.76
CA TRP A 316 12.50 1.06 11.44
C TRP A 316 11.31 1.67 10.72
N GLN A 317 10.86 1.06 9.62
CA GLN A 317 9.69 1.51 8.87
C GLN A 317 8.47 1.63 9.77
N HIS A 318 8.20 0.65 10.64
CA HIS A 318 7.11 0.71 11.60
C HIS A 318 7.25 1.88 12.58
N VAL A 319 8.39 2.03 13.26
CA VAL A 319 8.58 3.08 14.28
C VAL A 319 8.68 4.49 13.68
N THR A 320 9.23 4.65 12.47
CA THR A 320 9.22 5.93 11.78
C THR A 320 7.89 6.21 11.10
N SER A 321 7.01 5.21 10.89
CA SER A 321 5.69 5.46 10.30
C SER A 321 4.77 6.31 11.18
N ASP A 322 5.01 6.40 12.49
CA ASP A 322 4.35 7.39 13.36
C ASP A 322 4.95 8.81 13.19
N ALA A 323 6.27 8.92 13.05
CA ALA A 323 6.95 10.20 12.78
C ALA A 323 6.73 10.72 11.34
N PHE A 324 6.33 9.83 10.43
CA PHE A 324 5.96 10.09 9.04
C PHE A 324 4.47 9.83 8.80
N ALA A 325 3.67 9.80 9.86
CA ALA A 325 2.26 9.45 9.78
C ALA A 325 1.54 10.30 8.73
N LEU A 326 0.84 9.59 7.85
CA LEU A 326 -0.38 10.13 7.27
C LEU A 326 -1.35 10.36 8.43
N PRO A 327 -2.16 11.45 8.45
CA PRO A 327 -3.10 11.68 9.54
C PRO A 327 -3.88 10.41 9.88
N SER A 328 -3.90 10.03 11.17
CA SER A 328 -4.52 8.80 11.68
C SER A 328 -6.06 8.80 11.64
N GLU A 329 -6.60 9.73 10.86
CA GLU A 329 -7.99 9.87 10.49
C GLU A 329 -8.43 8.60 9.74
N THR A 330 -9.55 8.03 10.18
CA THR A 330 -10.22 6.90 9.52
C THR A 330 -11.65 7.31 9.17
N GLY A 331 -12.19 6.78 8.08
CA GLY A 331 -13.49 7.22 7.56
C GLY A 331 -13.44 8.62 6.92
N GLU A 332 -14.49 9.40 7.13
CA GLU A 332 -14.82 10.62 6.37
C GLU A 332 -13.77 11.74 6.51
N ALA A 333 -13.31 12.03 7.73
CA ALA A 333 -12.29 13.06 7.97
C ALA A 333 -11.00 12.83 7.16
N ALA A 334 -10.62 11.56 6.97
CA ALA A 334 -9.46 11.17 6.17
C ALA A 334 -9.63 11.51 4.68
N ILE A 335 -10.88 11.56 4.19
CA ILE A 335 -11.21 11.93 2.82
C ILE A 335 -11.30 13.45 2.69
N ASP A 336 -11.88 14.15 3.66
CA ASP A 336 -11.89 15.62 3.73
C ASP A 336 -10.47 16.21 3.74
N SER A 337 -9.57 15.60 4.50
CA SER A 337 -8.12 15.89 4.56
C SER A 337 -7.46 15.80 3.18
N LEU A 338 -7.90 14.87 2.31
CA LEU A 338 -7.42 14.76 0.92
C LEU A 338 -8.15 15.66 -0.07
N ILE A 339 -9.40 16.01 0.18
CA ILE A 339 -10.14 17.04 -0.56
C ILE A 339 -9.47 18.41 -0.34
N ALA A 340 -9.04 18.70 0.89
CA ALA A 340 -8.25 19.89 1.22
C ALA A 340 -6.87 19.87 0.54
N LEU A 341 -6.17 18.73 0.58
CA LEU A 341 -4.89 18.55 -0.11
C LEU A 341 -5.01 18.76 -1.63
N HIS A 342 -6.07 18.23 -2.26
CA HIS A 342 -6.34 18.48 -3.69
C HIS A 342 -6.47 19.97 -3.99
N GLY A 343 -7.19 20.70 -3.12
CA GLY A 343 -7.33 22.15 -3.23
C GLY A 343 -6.01 22.92 -3.15
N SER A 344 -5.03 22.44 -2.37
CA SER A 344 -3.70 23.08 -2.31
C SER A 344 -2.81 22.73 -3.49
N VAL A 345 -2.87 21.49 -4.03
CA VAL A 345 -2.00 21.01 -5.12
C VAL A 345 -2.61 21.09 -6.53
N LEU A 346 -3.77 21.71 -6.69
CA LEU A 346 -4.43 21.86 -7.98
C LEU A 346 -3.50 22.57 -9.00
N VAL A 347 -3.43 22.02 -10.22
CA VAL A 347 -2.78 22.65 -11.39
C VAL A 347 -3.85 23.39 -12.21
N PRO A 348 -3.99 24.73 -12.10
CA PRO A 348 -5.11 25.45 -12.71
C PRO A 348 -5.05 25.50 -14.24
N GLU A 349 -3.87 25.41 -14.85
CA GLU A 349 -3.65 25.46 -16.30
C GLU A 349 -4.36 24.31 -17.03
N VAL A 350 -4.60 23.18 -16.36
CA VAL A 350 -5.32 22.01 -16.89
C VAL A 350 -6.76 21.90 -16.35
N GLY A 351 -7.38 23.03 -15.99
CA GLY A 351 -8.76 23.15 -15.49
C GLY A 351 -9.89 22.83 -16.48
N TYR A 352 -9.58 22.34 -17.68
CA TYR A 352 -10.53 22.09 -18.77
C TYR A 352 -10.26 20.73 -19.41
N ARG A 353 -11.30 20.01 -19.85
CA ARG A 353 -11.22 18.65 -20.40
C ARG A 353 -10.54 18.57 -21.78
N ARG A 354 -10.53 19.66 -22.54
CA ARG A 354 -9.93 19.75 -23.90
C ARG A 354 -8.50 20.32 -23.82
N VAL A 355 -7.59 19.66 -23.09
CA VAL A 355 -6.17 20.08 -22.96
C VAL A 355 -5.34 19.65 -24.18
N PRO A 356 -4.69 20.57 -24.92
CA PRO A 356 -3.69 20.22 -25.92
C PRO A 356 -2.45 19.57 -25.30
N HIS A 357 -1.85 18.59 -25.98
CA HIS A 357 -0.67 17.86 -25.51
C HIS A 357 0.49 18.78 -25.10
N GLU A 358 0.78 19.82 -25.89
CA GLU A 358 1.84 20.80 -25.58
C GLU A 358 1.53 21.64 -24.34
N HIS A 359 0.26 22.01 -24.13
CA HIS A 359 -0.19 22.77 -22.98
C HIS A 359 -0.13 21.95 -21.69
N TYR A 360 -0.46 20.66 -21.76
CA TYR A 360 -0.29 19.73 -20.63
C TYR A 360 1.17 19.67 -20.16
N TRP A 361 2.11 19.53 -21.10
CA TRP A 361 3.54 19.48 -20.76
C TRP A 361 4.15 20.83 -20.38
N ALA A 362 3.59 21.94 -20.86
CA ALA A 362 3.94 23.29 -20.39
C ALA A 362 3.47 23.50 -18.93
N ALA A 363 2.24 23.11 -18.60
CA ALA A 363 1.69 23.18 -17.25
C ALA A 363 2.47 22.32 -16.24
N LEU A 364 2.99 21.16 -16.66
CA LEU A 364 3.81 20.31 -15.81
C LEU A 364 5.29 20.72 -15.70
N ALA A 365 5.80 21.56 -16.60
CA ALA A 365 7.22 21.90 -16.64
C ALA A 365 7.82 22.41 -15.31
N PRO A 366 7.12 23.21 -14.46
CA PRO A 366 7.66 23.65 -13.16
C PRO A 366 7.87 22.53 -12.15
N TYR A 367 7.16 21.40 -12.28
CA TYR A 367 7.13 20.33 -11.28
C TYR A 367 8.10 19.18 -11.58
N LEU A 368 8.77 19.20 -12.73
CA LEU A 368 9.60 18.11 -13.25
C LEU A 368 11.11 18.37 -13.06
N GLY A 369 11.89 17.29 -13.01
CA GLY A 369 13.36 17.30 -12.92
C GLY A 369 13.91 17.26 -11.49
N GLY A 370 13.07 17.49 -10.48
CA GLY A 370 13.37 17.25 -9.06
C GLY A 370 13.04 15.80 -8.65
N PRO A 371 12.17 15.56 -7.65
CA PRO A 371 11.81 14.20 -7.23
C PRO A 371 10.97 13.45 -8.27
N VAL A 372 10.31 14.17 -9.20
CA VAL A 372 9.62 13.61 -10.37
C VAL A 372 10.52 13.73 -11.60
N GLN A 373 11.00 12.60 -12.10
CA GLN A 373 11.83 12.50 -13.31
C GLN A 373 10.97 12.23 -14.56
N ARG A 374 11.44 12.64 -15.74
CA ARG A 374 10.75 12.45 -17.03
C ARG A 374 11.66 11.81 -18.07
N GLU A 375 11.19 10.73 -18.69
CA GLU A 375 11.86 10.03 -19.80
C GLU A 375 10.95 10.01 -21.05
N GLU A 376 11.50 10.23 -22.25
CA GLU A 376 10.77 9.98 -23.50
C GLU A 376 10.85 8.48 -23.83
N VAL A 377 9.74 7.76 -23.73
CA VAL A 377 9.68 6.30 -23.87
C VAL A 377 9.09 5.82 -25.19
N GLY A 378 8.59 6.74 -26.01
CA GLY A 378 8.02 6.45 -27.33
C GLY A 378 7.51 7.69 -28.02
N ARG A 379 6.88 7.50 -29.18
CA ARG A 379 6.19 8.55 -29.95
C ARG A 379 4.86 8.05 -30.49
N SER A 380 3.90 8.95 -30.64
CA SER A 380 2.60 8.65 -31.26
C SER A 380 2.70 8.41 -32.77
N ALA A 381 1.59 8.02 -33.38
CA ALA A 381 1.47 7.86 -34.84
C ALA A 381 1.81 9.14 -35.65
N GLU A 382 1.54 10.33 -35.10
CA GLU A 382 1.95 11.64 -35.65
C GLU A 382 3.27 12.17 -35.06
N GLY A 383 4.02 11.33 -34.33
CA GLY A 383 5.37 11.65 -33.86
C GLY A 383 5.46 12.52 -32.60
N ARG A 384 4.35 12.77 -31.90
CA ARG A 384 4.35 13.48 -30.61
C ARG A 384 5.03 12.61 -29.54
N PRO A 385 5.89 13.17 -28.67
CA PRO A 385 6.60 12.40 -27.66
C PRO A 385 5.66 11.83 -26.59
N LEU A 386 5.82 10.55 -26.27
CA LEU A 386 5.17 9.86 -25.16
C LEU A 386 6.14 9.81 -24.00
N TYR A 387 5.79 10.44 -22.88
CA TYR A 387 6.66 10.54 -21.72
C TYR A 387 6.23 9.61 -20.59
N LEU A 388 7.22 8.98 -19.96
CA LEU A 388 7.11 8.31 -18.68
C LEU A 388 7.55 9.28 -17.59
N LEU A 389 6.73 9.46 -16.57
CA LEU A 389 7.10 10.12 -15.32
C LEU A 389 7.42 9.05 -14.27
N ARG A 390 8.52 9.24 -13.53
CA ARG A 390 8.94 8.37 -12.43
C ARG A 390 9.11 9.17 -11.15
N PHE A 391 8.63 8.62 -10.04
CA PHE A 391 8.86 9.11 -8.69
C PHE A 391 9.21 7.94 -7.76
N GLY A 392 10.09 8.17 -6.78
CA GLY A 392 10.46 7.16 -5.79
C GLY A 392 11.40 6.06 -6.31
N ASN A 393 11.89 5.27 -5.36
CA ASN A 393 12.78 4.12 -5.59
C ASN A 393 12.40 2.91 -4.71
N GLY A 394 11.28 2.97 -4.00
CA GLY A 394 10.85 1.92 -3.09
C GLY A 394 10.38 0.64 -3.81
N PRO A 395 10.32 -0.49 -3.08
CA PRO A 395 10.26 -1.83 -3.67
C PRO A 395 8.94 -2.20 -4.35
N ARG A 396 7.85 -1.45 -4.12
CA ARG A 396 6.52 -1.74 -4.72
C ARG A 396 6.32 -0.89 -5.97
N THR A 397 6.20 -1.50 -7.14
CA THR A 397 6.18 -0.77 -8.42
C THR A 397 4.75 -0.59 -8.95
N LEU A 398 4.36 0.67 -9.23
CA LEU A 398 3.01 1.04 -9.68
C LEU A 398 3.08 1.60 -11.10
N LEU A 399 2.26 1.11 -12.03
CA LEU A 399 2.13 1.67 -13.38
C LEU A 399 0.72 2.25 -13.61
N LEU A 400 0.67 3.55 -13.88
CA LEU A 400 -0.54 4.31 -14.19
C LEU A 400 -0.50 4.76 -15.65
N TRP A 401 -1.61 4.61 -16.37
CA TRP A 401 -1.76 5.18 -17.72
C TRP A 401 -3.15 5.79 -17.90
N SER A 402 -3.21 6.96 -18.54
CA SER A 402 -4.46 7.70 -18.77
C SER A 402 -4.65 8.08 -20.23
N GLN A 403 -5.91 8.30 -20.61
CA GLN A 403 -6.29 8.92 -21.89
C GLN A 403 -5.63 8.21 -23.09
N MET A 404 -5.66 6.86 -23.06
CA MET A 404 -5.39 6.02 -24.22
C MET A 404 -6.55 6.08 -25.23
N HIS A 405 -7.72 6.47 -24.76
CA HIS A 405 -8.76 7.09 -25.55
C HIS A 405 -8.60 8.62 -25.41
N GLY A 406 -8.55 9.36 -26.51
CA GLY A 406 -8.13 10.78 -26.47
C GLY A 406 -9.14 11.75 -25.86
N ASP A 407 -10.43 11.41 -25.85
CA ASP A 407 -11.53 12.17 -25.24
C ASP A 407 -11.60 12.03 -23.70
N GLU A 408 -10.88 11.07 -23.12
CA GLU A 408 -11.02 10.63 -21.73
C GLU A 408 -9.99 11.31 -20.81
N SER A 409 -10.18 12.61 -20.59
CA SER A 409 -9.19 13.51 -19.95
C SER A 409 -9.19 13.51 -18.41
N THR A 410 -10.21 12.98 -17.73
CA THR A 410 -10.44 13.21 -16.28
C THR A 410 -9.23 12.85 -15.44
N ALA A 411 -8.70 11.64 -15.67
CA ALA A 411 -7.56 11.14 -14.93
C ALA A 411 -6.25 11.80 -15.36
N THR A 412 -6.10 12.26 -16.61
CA THR A 412 -4.94 13.06 -17.04
C THR A 412 -4.86 14.37 -16.26
N MET A 413 -5.98 15.05 -16.04
CA MET A 413 -6.02 16.26 -15.18
C MET A 413 -5.66 15.93 -13.72
N ALA A 414 -6.15 14.81 -13.18
CA ALA A 414 -5.84 14.38 -11.82
C ALA A 414 -4.37 13.94 -11.65
N LEU A 415 -3.76 13.32 -12.67
CA LEU A 415 -2.34 12.98 -12.68
C LEU A 415 -1.45 14.24 -12.65
N ALA A 416 -1.91 15.38 -13.17
CA ALA A 416 -1.17 16.63 -13.04
C ALA A 416 -1.13 17.14 -11.59
N ASP A 417 -2.25 17.05 -10.88
CA ASP A 417 -2.34 17.39 -9.45
C ASP A 417 -1.49 16.43 -8.60
N VAL A 418 -1.46 15.14 -8.97
CA VAL A 418 -0.54 14.14 -8.37
C VAL A 418 0.91 14.51 -8.64
N VAL A 419 1.30 14.88 -9.86
CA VAL A 419 2.69 15.29 -10.19
C VAL A 419 3.10 16.52 -9.40
N ARG A 420 2.19 17.48 -9.20
CA ARG A 420 2.46 18.62 -8.31
C ARG A 420 2.61 18.20 -6.85
N LEU A 421 1.73 17.34 -6.32
CA LEU A 421 1.89 16.79 -4.97
C LEU A 421 3.25 16.09 -4.81
N LEU A 422 3.65 15.25 -5.77
CA LEU A 422 4.92 14.52 -5.76
C LEU A 422 6.17 15.43 -5.87
N HIS A 423 6.01 16.66 -6.35
CA HIS A 423 7.05 17.69 -6.29
C HIS A 423 7.20 18.31 -4.89
N GLU A 424 6.12 18.34 -4.09
CA GLU A 424 6.09 18.96 -2.76
C GLU A 424 6.60 17.98 -1.67
N SER A 425 7.58 18.42 -0.87
CA SER A 425 8.22 17.62 0.18
C SER A 425 7.40 17.58 1.47
N GLY A 426 6.72 16.46 1.73
CA GLY A 426 5.91 16.22 2.94
C GLY A 426 6.26 14.89 3.64
N SER A 427 5.54 14.52 4.71
CA SER A 427 5.63 13.15 5.29
C SER A 427 5.16 12.10 4.28
N ARG A 428 3.97 12.33 3.71
CA ARG A 428 3.32 11.51 2.67
C ARG A 428 4.22 11.19 1.49
N THR A 429 4.82 12.21 0.87
CA THR A 429 5.65 12.01 -0.32
C THR A 429 6.99 11.34 -0.01
N ARG A 430 7.58 11.57 1.17
CA ARG A 430 8.76 10.79 1.62
C ARG A 430 8.42 9.32 1.85
N LEU A 431 7.34 9.01 2.59
CA LEU A 431 6.84 7.64 2.77
C LEU A 431 6.62 6.93 1.42
N TRP A 432 6.01 7.61 0.45
CA TRP A 432 5.83 7.07 -0.90
C TRP A 432 7.15 6.91 -1.66
N ALA A 433 8.12 7.81 -1.54
CA ALA A 433 9.41 7.71 -2.23
C ALA A 433 10.24 6.50 -1.77
N ASP A 434 10.16 6.20 -0.47
CA ASP A 434 10.88 5.10 0.19
C ASP A 434 10.16 3.75 0.01
N SER A 435 8.82 3.75 -0.12
CA SER A 435 7.99 2.54 -0.22
C SER A 435 7.64 2.13 -1.66
N LEU A 436 7.56 3.10 -2.58
CA LEU A 436 7.01 2.93 -3.93
C LEU A 436 8.01 3.36 -5.02
N THR A 437 7.88 2.72 -6.19
CA THR A 437 8.34 3.26 -7.48
C THR A 437 7.11 3.55 -8.33
N ILE A 438 6.72 4.83 -8.42
CA ILE A 438 5.51 5.27 -9.12
C ILE A 438 5.88 5.63 -10.56
N LEU A 439 5.21 5.00 -11.53
CA LEU A 439 5.40 5.16 -12.96
C LEU A 439 4.09 5.65 -13.60
N MET A 440 4.11 6.79 -14.29
CA MET A 440 2.92 7.38 -14.91
C MET A 440 3.17 7.68 -16.39
N ILE A 441 2.28 7.20 -17.27
CA ILE A 441 2.20 7.62 -18.68
C ILE A 441 0.90 8.42 -18.86
N PRO A 442 0.90 9.74 -18.58
CA PRO A 442 -0.26 10.59 -18.85
C PRO A 442 -0.40 10.84 -20.36
N MET A 443 -1.65 10.89 -20.84
CA MET A 443 -1.98 11.15 -22.25
C MET A 443 -1.32 10.18 -23.23
N LEU A 444 -1.57 8.87 -23.06
CA LEU A 444 -1.00 7.82 -23.94
C LEU A 444 -1.42 7.99 -25.42
N ASN A 445 -2.55 8.64 -25.71
CA ASN A 445 -3.03 8.90 -27.07
C ASN A 445 -3.12 10.42 -27.36
N PRO A 446 -1.99 11.12 -27.58
CA PRO A 446 -1.97 12.57 -27.79
C PRO A 446 -2.57 12.98 -29.16
N ASP A 447 -2.62 12.05 -30.12
CA ASP A 447 -3.17 12.28 -31.46
C ASP A 447 -4.71 12.23 -31.46
N GLY A 448 -5.29 11.39 -30.60
CA GLY A 448 -6.70 11.41 -30.25
C GLY A 448 -7.04 12.62 -29.38
N ALA A 449 -6.21 12.93 -28.37
CA ALA A 449 -6.44 14.02 -27.43
C ALA A 449 -6.46 15.40 -28.10
N SER A 450 -5.51 15.66 -29.02
CA SER A 450 -5.48 16.90 -29.83
C SER A 450 -6.70 17.07 -30.76
N ARG A 451 -7.57 16.06 -30.87
CA ARG A 451 -8.83 16.08 -31.63
C ARG A 451 -10.04 15.74 -30.76
N PHE A 452 -9.85 15.62 -29.44
CA PHE A 452 -10.83 15.17 -28.45
C PHE A 452 -11.67 13.96 -28.92
N ARG A 453 -10.97 12.87 -29.29
CA ARG A 453 -11.61 11.63 -29.79
C ARG A 453 -10.93 10.36 -29.25
N ARG A 454 -11.71 9.30 -29.12
CA ARG A 454 -11.30 7.97 -28.65
C ARG A 454 -10.12 7.38 -29.43
N HIS A 455 -10.20 7.35 -30.74
CA HIS A 455 -9.29 6.59 -31.60
C HIS A 455 -7.99 7.37 -31.89
N ASN A 456 -6.85 6.66 -31.98
CA ASN A 456 -5.56 7.24 -32.35
C ASN A 456 -5.52 7.72 -33.82
N MET A 457 -4.37 8.12 -34.36
CA MET A 457 -4.33 8.64 -35.74
C MET A 457 -4.74 7.61 -36.82
N TYR A 458 -4.49 6.32 -36.59
CA TYR A 458 -4.88 5.25 -37.51
C TYR A 458 -6.36 4.81 -37.38
N GLY A 459 -7.15 5.48 -36.53
CA GLY A 459 -8.52 5.06 -36.24
C GLY A 459 -8.60 3.82 -35.35
N ILE A 460 -7.50 3.44 -34.69
CA ILE A 460 -7.45 2.26 -33.80
C ILE A 460 -7.77 2.70 -32.37
N ASP A 461 -8.62 1.90 -31.70
CA ASP A 461 -8.81 1.94 -30.25
C ASP A 461 -7.61 1.21 -29.61
N ILE A 462 -6.75 1.95 -28.90
CA ILE A 462 -5.52 1.39 -28.30
C ILE A 462 -5.88 0.35 -27.21
N ASN A 463 -7.00 0.51 -26.51
CA ASN A 463 -7.53 -0.49 -25.58
C ASN A 463 -8.22 -1.67 -26.31
N ARG A 464 -8.04 -1.81 -27.63
CA ARG A 464 -8.41 -3.02 -28.40
C ARG A 464 -7.23 -3.54 -29.24
N ASP A 465 -6.02 -3.05 -28.97
CA ASP A 465 -4.77 -3.39 -29.67
C ASP A 465 -3.75 -4.14 -28.77
N ALA A 466 -4.05 -4.38 -27.49
CA ALA A 466 -3.09 -4.91 -26.51
C ALA A 466 -2.47 -6.27 -26.88
N ARG A 467 -3.15 -7.07 -27.70
CA ARG A 467 -2.65 -8.37 -28.20
C ARG A 467 -1.76 -8.25 -29.45
N ARG A 468 -1.97 -7.24 -30.29
CA ARG A 468 -1.31 -7.11 -31.60
C ARG A 468 -0.23 -6.03 -31.62
N LEU A 469 -0.37 -5.01 -30.77
CA LEU A 469 0.56 -3.90 -30.61
C LEU A 469 0.86 -3.23 -31.98
N SER A 470 -0.21 -3.04 -32.76
CA SER A 470 -0.20 -2.44 -34.11
C SER A 470 0.20 -0.96 -34.07
N THR A 471 -0.26 -0.27 -33.03
CA THR A 471 -0.05 1.15 -32.78
C THR A 471 1.27 1.39 -32.01
N PRO A 472 1.97 2.51 -32.25
CA PRO A 472 3.17 2.83 -31.49
C PRO A 472 2.86 3.18 -30.03
N GLU A 473 1.66 3.70 -29.74
CA GLU A 473 1.17 3.92 -28.37
C GLU A 473 1.06 2.59 -27.61
N ALA A 474 0.42 1.56 -28.19
CA ALA A 474 0.32 0.23 -27.57
C ALA A 474 1.69 -0.41 -27.34
N ARG A 475 2.62 -0.31 -28.31
CA ARG A 475 4.00 -0.79 -28.15
C ARG A 475 4.73 -0.07 -27.01
N THR A 476 4.51 1.23 -26.86
CA THR A 476 5.12 2.03 -25.78
C THR A 476 4.63 1.57 -24.40
N LEU A 477 3.32 1.42 -24.20
CA LEU A 477 2.77 0.91 -22.94
C LEU A 477 3.27 -0.50 -22.61
N LYS A 478 3.30 -1.42 -23.60
CA LYS A 478 3.86 -2.78 -23.37
C LYS A 478 5.37 -2.76 -23.10
N SER A 479 6.13 -1.86 -23.72
CA SER A 479 7.57 -1.71 -23.48
C SER A 479 7.83 -1.28 -22.03
N VAL A 480 7.13 -0.24 -21.53
CA VAL A 480 7.24 0.22 -20.14
C VAL A 480 6.80 -0.87 -19.16
N HIS A 481 5.66 -1.53 -19.39
CA HIS A 481 5.24 -2.67 -18.57
C HIS A 481 6.31 -3.75 -18.48
N THR A 482 6.86 -4.18 -19.62
CA THR A 482 7.87 -5.26 -19.68
C THR A 482 9.19 -4.86 -19.03
N ARG A 483 9.57 -3.58 -19.10
CA ARG A 483 10.81 -3.05 -18.50
C ARG A 483 10.76 -2.96 -16.96
N PHE A 484 9.59 -2.69 -16.39
CA PHE A 484 9.44 -2.39 -14.96
C PHE A 484 8.66 -3.42 -14.16
N GLN A 485 7.97 -4.38 -14.80
CA GLN A 485 7.22 -5.49 -14.18
C GLN A 485 6.39 -5.06 -12.95
N PRO A 486 5.46 -4.09 -13.10
CA PRO A 486 4.79 -3.45 -11.97
C PRO A 486 3.93 -4.42 -11.15
N ASP A 487 3.95 -4.28 -9.81
CA ASP A 487 3.05 -4.99 -8.90
C ASP A 487 1.59 -4.60 -9.12
N PHE A 488 1.35 -3.32 -9.37
CA PHE A 488 0.01 -2.70 -9.45
C PHE A 488 -0.16 -1.89 -10.72
N GLY A 489 -1.34 -2.00 -11.33
CA GLY A 489 -1.71 -1.31 -12.56
C GLY A 489 -2.94 -0.43 -12.34
N PHE A 490 -2.94 0.78 -12.88
CA PHE A 490 -4.09 1.68 -12.88
C PHE A 490 -4.46 2.00 -14.32
N ASN A 491 -5.55 1.39 -14.78
CA ASN A 491 -6.14 1.67 -16.08
C ASN A 491 -7.14 2.82 -15.92
N LEU A 492 -6.80 4.02 -16.43
CA LEU A 492 -7.54 5.24 -16.11
C LEU A 492 -8.34 5.75 -17.32
N HIS A 493 -9.66 5.70 -17.19
CA HIS A 493 -10.64 5.88 -18.27
C HIS A 493 -11.79 6.83 -17.90
N ASP A 494 -12.56 7.23 -18.92
CA ASP A 494 -13.87 7.84 -18.77
C ASP A 494 -14.95 6.95 -19.42
N GLN A 495 -16.04 6.71 -18.69
CA GLN A 495 -17.22 6.04 -19.21
C GLN A 495 -18.30 7.05 -19.65
N ASN A 496 -19.34 6.56 -20.33
CA ASN A 496 -20.50 7.35 -20.72
C ASN A 496 -21.14 8.04 -19.48
N PRO A 497 -21.22 9.39 -19.42
CA PRO A 497 -21.82 10.11 -18.28
C PRO A 497 -23.30 9.83 -18.02
N ARG A 498 -23.97 9.07 -18.90
CA ARG A 498 -25.37 8.65 -18.79
C ARG A 498 -25.54 7.23 -18.23
N THR A 499 -24.46 6.47 -18.02
CA THR A 499 -24.49 5.13 -17.38
C THR A 499 -25.17 5.20 -16.01
N ARG A 500 -25.97 4.19 -15.65
CA ARG A 500 -26.70 4.13 -14.35
C ARG A 500 -25.98 3.31 -13.30
N VAL A 501 -26.39 3.49 -12.05
CA VAL A 501 -26.05 2.59 -10.93
C VAL A 501 -27.03 1.42 -10.92
N GLY A 502 -26.72 0.34 -11.65
CA GLY A 502 -27.63 -0.78 -11.88
C GLY A 502 -28.97 -0.32 -12.48
N ASN A 503 -30.07 -0.60 -11.79
CA ASN A 503 -31.42 -0.18 -12.21
C ASN A 503 -31.90 1.13 -11.54
N ALA A 504 -31.08 1.77 -10.69
CA ALA A 504 -31.46 3.02 -10.02
C ALA A 504 -31.45 4.23 -10.97
N GLU A 505 -32.17 5.28 -10.61
CA GLU A 505 -32.31 6.50 -11.44
C GLU A 505 -31.01 7.32 -11.52
N ARG A 506 -30.15 7.19 -10.51
CA ARG A 506 -28.86 7.88 -10.39
C ARG A 506 -27.79 7.36 -11.37
N THR A 507 -27.00 8.28 -11.93
CA THR A 507 -25.88 7.97 -12.84
C THR A 507 -24.63 7.50 -12.12
N ALA A 508 -23.81 6.68 -12.77
CA ALA A 508 -22.49 6.28 -12.28
C ALA A 508 -21.50 7.46 -12.37
N ALA A 509 -20.86 7.79 -11.25
CA ALA A 509 -19.78 8.76 -11.16
C ALA A 509 -18.41 8.08 -11.33
N ILE A 510 -18.24 6.92 -10.69
CA ILE A 510 -17.07 6.05 -10.80
C ILE A 510 -17.56 4.61 -11.00
N ALA A 511 -17.01 3.90 -11.99
CA ALA A 511 -17.01 2.44 -11.99
C ALA A 511 -15.60 1.93 -11.66
N LEU A 512 -15.52 0.78 -10.98
CA LEU A 512 -14.29 0.08 -10.63
C LEU A 512 -14.33 -1.33 -11.21
N LEU A 513 -13.18 -1.82 -11.66
CA LEU A 513 -13.00 -3.24 -12.01
C LEU A 513 -11.58 -3.69 -11.64
N ALA A 514 -11.51 -4.71 -10.79
CA ALA A 514 -10.38 -5.62 -10.74
C ALA A 514 -10.75 -6.83 -11.61
N PRO A 515 -10.03 -7.10 -12.73
CA PRO A 515 -10.36 -8.17 -13.67
C PRO A 515 -10.43 -9.55 -13.00
N ALA A 516 -11.10 -10.50 -13.66
CA ALA A 516 -11.42 -11.80 -13.11
C ALA A 516 -10.19 -12.70 -12.86
N ALA A 517 -10.40 -13.81 -12.15
CA ALA A 517 -9.34 -14.73 -11.71
C ALA A 517 -9.41 -16.11 -12.41
N ASP A 518 -10.55 -16.38 -13.02
CA ASP A 518 -10.87 -17.50 -13.90
C ASP A 518 -10.43 -17.25 -15.36
N GLU A 519 -9.71 -16.16 -15.60
CA GLU A 519 -9.12 -15.82 -16.89
C GLU A 519 -7.92 -16.71 -17.24
N PRO A 520 -7.72 -17.06 -18.54
CA PRO A 520 -6.60 -17.89 -18.96
C PRO A 520 -5.26 -17.38 -18.45
N ASP A 521 -4.47 -18.27 -17.86
CA ASP A 521 -3.09 -18.02 -17.40
C ASP A 521 -2.92 -16.87 -16.39
N THR A 522 -4.00 -16.42 -15.72
CA THR A 522 -3.95 -15.36 -14.70
C THR A 522 -3.71 -15.93 -13.30
N ASP A 523 -2.80 -15.34 -12.53
CA ASP A 523 -2.54 -15.71 -11.13
C ASP A 523 -3.69 -15.26 -10.20
N PRO A 524 -4.37 -16.18 -9.48
CA PRO A 524 -5.41 -15.83 -8.52
C PRO A 524 -4.95 -14.85 -7.41
N ALA A 525 -3.67 -14.87 -7.02
CA ALA A 525 -3.13 -13.93 -6.04
C ALA A 525 -3.07 -12.50 -6.60
N VAL A 526 -2.69 -12.33 -7.87
CA VAL A 526 -2.65 -11.03 -8.57
C VAL A 526 -4.06 -10.44 -8.68
N ALA A 527 -5.05 -11.26 -9.07
CA ALA A 527 -6.45 -10.85 -9.14
C ALA A 527 -7.05 -10.55 -7.75
N THR A 528 -6.70 -11.33 -6.71
CA THR A 528 -7.17 -11.09 -5.33
C THR A 528 -6.58 -9.81 -4.75
N ARG A 529 -5.29 -9.54 -4.97
CA ARG A 529 -4.60 -8.30 -4.61
C ARG A 529 -5.23 -7.07 -5.30
N ALA A 530 -5.65 -7.20 -6.56
CA ALA A 530 -6.42 -6.17 -7.26
C ALA A 530 -7.81 -5.95 -6.64
N LYS A 531 -8.53 -7.01 -6.25
CA LYS A 531 -9.85 -6.94 -5.60
C LYS A 531 -9.80 -6.26 -4.23
N HIS A 532 -8.76 -6.49 -3.42
CA HIS A 532 -8.54 -5.75 -2.17
C HIS A 532 -8.31 -4.26 -2.43
N LEU A 533 -7.45 -3.89 -3.39
CA LEU A 533 -7.23 -2.49 -3.74
C LEU A 533 -8.50 -1.80 -4.27
N ALA A 534 -9.28 -2.48 -5.13
CA ALA A 534 -10.56 -1.99 -5.60
C ALA A 534 -11.57 -1.81 -4.46
N ALA A 535 -11.53 -2.67 -3.43
CA ALA A 535 -12.35 -2.52 -2.21
C ALA A 535 -11.93 -1.30 -1.37
N THR A 536 -10.63 -1.01 -1.26
CA THR A 536 -10.14 0.23 -0.61
C THR A 536 -10.57 1.47 -1.39
N LEU A 537 -10.41 1.46 -2.71
CA LEU A 537 -10.84 2.54 -3.61
C LEU A 537 -12.36 2.76 -3.55
N ARG A 538 -13.16 1.69 -3.51
CA ARG A 538 -14.61 1.77 -3.33
C ARG A 538 -14.98 2.58 -2.08
N ASN A 539 -14.33 2.34 -0.95
CA ASN A 539 -14.63 3.05 0.29
C ASN A 539 -14.27 4.55 0.21
N ALA A 540 -13.16 4.90 -0.44
CA ALA A 540 -12.79 6.28 -0.70
C ALA A 540 -13.71 6.98 -1.71
N ALA A 541 -14.19 6.27 -2.73
CA ALA A 541 -15.14 6.79 -3.73
C ALA A 541 -16.50 7.10 -3.10
N GLU A 542 -17.04 6.19 -2.29
CA GLU A 542 -18.35 6.33 -1.65
C GLU A 542 -18.43 7.52 -0.69
N ALA A 543 -17.30 7.98 -0.11
CA ALA A 543 -17.27 9.17 0.74
C ALA A 543 -17.35 10.49 -0.05
N ILE A 544 -17.05 10.48 -1.35
CA ILE A 544 -17.06 11.68 -2.23
C ILE A 544 -18.31 11.70 -3.11
N VAL A 545 -18.72 10.53 -3.61
CA VAL A 545 -19.83 10.33 -4.54
C VAL A 545 -20.78 9.21 -4.04
N PRO A 546 -21.40 9.37 -2.85
CA PRO A 546 -22.11 8.30 -2.13
C PRO A 546 -23.23 7.65 -2.94
N GLY A 547 -23.11 6.34 -3.16
CA GLY A 547 -24.04 5.54 -3.93
C GLY A 547 -23.93 5.72 -5.45
N HIS A 548 -23.02 6.55 -5.95
CA HIS A 548 -22.73 6.71 -7.38
C HIS A 548 -21.53 5.86 -7.86
N VAL A 549 -21.10 4.91 -7.02
CA VAL A 549 -20.02 3.95 -7.31
C VAL A 549 -20.60 2.64 -7.86
N THR A 550 -19.92 2.05 -8.82
CA THR A 550 -20.39 0.87 -9.59
C THR A 550 -19.26 -0.12 -9.87
N ARG A 551 -19.64 -1.36 -10.20
CA ARG A 551 -18.77 -2.38 -10.78
C ARG A 551 -18.84 -2.26 -12.31
N TYR A 552 -17.70 -2.20 -13.00
CA TYR A 552 -17.70 -2.37 -14.46
C TYR A 552 -17.91 -3.85 -14.82
N ASP A 553 -18.35 -4.12 -16.05
CA ASP A 553 -18.46 -5.47 -16.62
C ASP A 553 -17.12 -6.20 -16.57
N ASP A 554 -17.06 -7.37 -15.92
CA ASP A 554 -15.86 -8.19 -15.80
C ASP A 554 -15.73 -9.27 -16.90
N SER A 555 -16.54 -9.19 -17.96
CA SER A 555 -16.42 -10.04 -19.15
C SER A 555 -15.08 -9.88 -19.87
N TYR A 556 -14.27 -10.95 -19.92
CA TYR A 556 -12.95 -10.96 -20.55
C TYR A 556 -12.88 -10.32 -21.93
N ASN A 557 -11.93 -9.40 -22.12
CA ASN A 557 -11.58 -8.89 -23.43
C ASN A 557 -10.10 -9.14 -23.73
N PRO A 558 -9.73 -10.26 -24.40
CA PRO A 558 -8.35 -10.60 -24.77
C PRO A 558 -7.73 -9.66 -25.83
N ARG A 559 -8.19 -8.41 -25.92
CA ARG A 559 -7.62 -7.29 -26.70
C ARG A 559 -7.42 -6.03 -25.85
N ALA A 560 -7.95 -6.00 -24.62
CA ALA A 560 -7.87 -4.88 -23.71
C ALA A 560 -6.53 -4.86 -22.95
N PHE A 561 -6.06 -3.66 -22.61
CA PHE A 561 -4.85 -3.51 -21.82
C PHE A 561 -5.09 -3.84 -20.34
N GLY A 562 -6.27 -3.54 -19.78
CA GLY A 562 -6.57 -3.89 -18.39
C GLY A 562 -6.41 -5.39 -18.11
N ASP A 563 -7.11 -6.22 -18.88
CA ASP A 563 -7.11 -7.67 -18.71
C ASP A 563 -5.74 -8.29 -19.01
N LEU A 564 -5.11 -7.89 -20.13
CA LEU A 564 -3.80 -8.45 -20.49
C LEU A 564 -2.68 -7.98 -19.56
N VAL A 565 -2.72 -6.76 -19.00
CA VAL A 565 -1.75 -6.32 -17.98
C VAL A 565 -1.91 -7.13 -16.69
N GLN A 566 -3.13 -7.51 -16.31
CA GLN A 566 -3.33 -8.49 -15.23
C GLN A 566 -2.80 -9.88 -15.58
N GLN A 567 -3.07 -10.37 -16.79
CA GLN A 567 -2.51 -11.64 -17.29
C GLN A 567 -0.96 -11.63 -17.33
N TRP A 568 -0.33 -10.46 -17.46
CA TRP A 568 1.12 -10.28 -17.43
C TRP A 568 1.69 -10.10 -16.00
N GLY A 569 0.90 -10.33 -14.95
CA GLY A 569 1.34 -10.40 -13.55
C GLY A 569 1.05 -9.16 -12.68
N THR A 570 0.39 -8.13 -13.23
CA THR A 570 0.19 -6.85 -12.56
C THR A 570 -1.22 -6.71 -11.98
N SER A 571 -1.36 -6.49 -10.67
CA SER A 571 -2.66 -6.34 -10.00
C SER A 571 -3.35 -5.06 -10.47
N THR A 572 -4.25 -5.19 -11.43
CA THR A 572 -4.76 -4.07 -12.20
C THR A 572 -6.14 -3.65 -11.72
N VAL A 573 -6.32 -2.35 -11.48
CA VAL A 573 -7.62 -1.76 -11.20
C VAL A 573 -7.95 -0.71 -12.25
N LEU A 574 -9.11 -0.89 -12.88
CA LEU A 574 -9.76 0.08 -13.75
C LEU A 574 -10.52 1.11 -12.90
N ILE A 575 -10.33 2.40 -13.23
CA ILE A 575 -11.13 3.51 -12.72
C ILE A 575 -11.80 4.22 -13.90
N GLU A 576 -13.14 4.23 -13.91
CA GLU A 576 -13.98 4.68 -15.04
C GLU A 576 -14.81 5.91 -14.65
N SER A 577 -14.36 7.08 -15.10
CA SER A 577 -14.88 8.39 -14.70
C SER A 577 -16.13 8.75 -15.50
N GLY A 578 -17.32 8.58 -14.91
CA GLY A 578 -18.61 8.75 -15.58
C GLY A 578 -19.10 10.20 -15.62
N GLY A 579 -20.26 10.45 -15.01
CA GLY A 579 -20.94 11.74 -15.03
C GLY A 579 -21.23 12.29 -13.64
N TRP A 580 -21.15 13.61 -13.50
CA TRP A 580 -21.60 14.33 -12.31
C TRP A 580 -22.58 15.47 -12.66
N TYR A 581 -23.28 15.96 -11.65
CA TYR A 581 -24.24 17.06 -11.77
C TYR A 581 -23.50 18.38 -11.98
N ASP A 582 -23.86 19.10 -13.06
CA ASP A 582 -23.34 20.42 -13.43
C ASP A 582 -21.82 20.60 -13.39
N ASP A 583 -21.08 19.53 -13.70
CA ASP A 583 -19.63 19.48 -13.79
C ASP A 583 -19.16 19.33 -15.27
N PRO A 584 -19.25 20.39 -16.10
CA PRO A 584 -18.99 20.30 -17.54
C PRO A 584 -17.54 19.90 -17.87
N GLU A 585 -16.61 20.27 -17.00
CA GLU A 585 -15.16 20.06 -17.15
C GLU A 585 -14.63 18.94 -16.22
N LYS A 586 -15.52 18.11 -15.66
CA LYS A 586 -15.19 16.96 -14.79
C LYS A 586 -14.28 17.29 -13.60
N GLN A 587 -14.36 18.49 -13.01
CA GLN A 587 -13.51 18.91 -11.90
C GLN A 587 -13.87 18.21 -10.57
N VAL A 588 -15.11 17.77 -10.36
CA VAL A 588 -15.47 16.88 -9.24
C VAL A 588 -14.84 15.51 -9.45
N LEU A 589 -14.95 14.94 -10.65
CA LEU A 589 -14.38 13.62 -10.94
C LEU A 589 -12.84 13.64 -11.02
N ARG A 590 -12.22 14.76 -11.39
CA ARG A 590 -10.78 15.04 -11.27
C ARG A 590 -10.34 14.93 -9.80
N ARG A 591 -11.03 15.63 -8.89
CA ARG A 591 -10.79 15.53 -7.44
C ARG A 591 -10.98 14.10 -6.95
N THR A 592 -12.06 13.42 -7.35
CA THR A 592 -12.28 12.02 -6.99
C THR A 592 -11.11 11.14 -7.44
N ASN A 593 -10.66 11.25 -8.69
CA ASN A 593 -9.49 10.51 -9.19
C ASN A 593 -8.22 10.82 -8.37
N PHE A 594 -7.94 12.08 -8.07
CA PHE A 594 -6.79 12.46 -7.23
C PHE A 594 -6.85 11.82 -5.83
N VAL A 595 -8.01 11.85 -5.17
CA VAL A 595 -8.18 11.24 -3.84
C VAL A 595 -8.09 9.72 -3.90
N LEU A 596 -8.63 9.09 -4.95
CA LEU A 596 -8.52 7.65 -5.18
C LEU A 596 -7.06 7.22 -5.39
N LEU A 597 -6.32 7.88 -6.29
CA LEU A 597 -4.90 7.59 -6.51
C LEU A 597 -4.06 7.82 -5.25
N THR A 598 -4.30 8.92 -4.53
CA THR A 598 -3.64 9.23 -3.26
C THR A 598 -3.90 8.14 -2.21
N ARG A 599 -5.14 7.67 -2.06
CA ARG A 599 -5.46 6.58 -1.11
C ARG A 599 -4.95 5.21 -1.57
N ALA A 600 -4.84 4.96 -2.87
CA ALA A 600 -4.14 3.78 -3.38
C ALA A 600 -2.64 3.83 -3.03
N PHE A 601 -1.96 4.97 -3.19
CA PHE A 601 -0.55 5.09 -2.86
C PHE A 601 -0.31 4.91 -1.34
N ASP A 602 -1.16 5.50 -0.50
CA ASP A 602 -1.15 5.27 0.96
C ASP A 602 -1.27 3.78 1.32
N ALA A 603 -2.28 3.13 0.75
CA ALA A 603 -2.62 1.75 1.05
C ALA A 603 -1.56 0.78 0.50
N ILE A 604 -1.01 1.03 -0.69
CA ILE A 604 0.07 0.22 -1.28
C ILE A 604 1.41 0.47 -0.58
N ALA A 605 1.70 1.68 -0.10
CA ALA A 605 2.92 1.94 0.69
C ALA A 605 2.86 1.20 2.03
N THR A 606 1.78 1.39 2.80
CA THR A 606 1.60 0.77 4.12
C THR A 606 1.25 -0.72 4.08
N GLY A 607 0.68 -1.22 2.99
CA GLY A 607 0.10 -2.56 2.89
C GLY A 607 -1.38 -2.66 3.33
N SER A 608 -1.96 -1.58 3.86
CA SER A 608 -3.31 -1.57 4.45
C SER A 608 -4.47 -1.80 3.48
N TYR A 609 -4.22 -1.94 2.18
CA TYR A 609 -5.24 -2.41 1.22
C TYR A 609 -5.72 -3.83 1.59
N LEU A 610 -4.85 -4.67 2.17
CA LEU A 610 -5.16 -6.03 2.62
C LEU A 610 -6.18 -6.05 3.78
N ASP A 611 -6.20 -5.01 4.63
CA ASP A 611 -7.16 -4.91 5.74
C ASP A 611 -8.59 -4.57 5.25
N THR A 612 -8.77 -4.27 3.95
CA THR A 612 -10.11 -4.04 3.36
C THR A 612 -10.71 -5.32 2.78
N PRO A 613 -11.88 -5.81 3.25
CA PRO A 613 -12.49 -7.04 2.72
C PRO A 613 -12.94 -6.90 1.25
N VAL A 614 -12.65 -7.91 0.43
CA VAL A 614 -12.94 -7.91 -1.02
C VAL A 614 -14.44 -7.83 -1.33
N GLU A 615 -15.28 -8.23 -0.38
CA GLU A 615 -16.74 -8.14 -0.44
C GLU A 615 -17.21 -6.70 -0.64
N ARG A 616 -16.46 -5.70 -0.15
CA ARG A 616 -16.77 -4.29 -0.37
C ARG A 616 -16.70 -3.89 -1.85
N TYR A 617 -15.91 -4.59 -2.66
CA TYR A 617 -15.87 -4.44 -4.12
C TYR A 617 -16.89 -5.35 -4.81
N THR A 618 -16.97 -6.63 -4.45
CA THR A 618 -17.87 -7.58 -5.16
C THR A 618 -19.36 -7.35 -4.88
N GLN A 619 -19.72 -6.60 -3.83
CA GLN A 619 -21.09 -6.14 -3.56
C GLN A 619 -21.48 -4.84 -4.29
N LEU A 620 -20.58 -4.25 -5.10
CA LEU A 620 -20.94 -3.07 -5.90
C LEU A 620 -22.02 -3.40 -6.94
N PRO A 621 -23.03 -2.53 -7.13
CA PRO A 621 -23.97 -2.68 -8.24
C PRO A 621 -23.25 -2.49 -9.57
N GLU A 622 -23.59 -3.32 -10.56
CA GLU A 622 -23.02 -3.23 -11.90
C GLU A 622 -23.48 -1.99 -12.68
N ASN A 623 -22.72 -1.66 -13.72
CA ASN A 623 -23.04 -0.59 -14.65
C ASN A 623 -24.41 -0.81 -15.33
N GLY A 624 -25.30 0.16 -15.11
CA GLY A 624 -26.66 0.18 -15.64
C GLY A 624 -26.77 0.76 -17.05
N ARG A 625 -27.84 0.41 -17.76
CA ARG A 625 -28.15 0.98 -19.10
C ARG A 625 -28.19 2.52 -19.04
N ALA A 626 -27.70 3.18 -20.08
CA ALA A 626 -27.73 4.63 -20.15
C ALA A 626 -29.14 5.23 -19.99
N VAL A 627 -29.22 6.45 -19.45
CA VAL A 627 -30.41 7.33 -19.50
C VAL A 627 -30.35 8.27 -20.70
N ARG A 628 -31.42 9.03 -20.95
CA ARG A 628 -31.40 10.21 -21.84
C ARG A 628 -30.76 11.41 -21.14
N ASP A 629 -30.29 12.42 -21.88
CA ASP A 629 -29.86 13.67 -21.22
C ASP A 629 -31.07 14.48 -20.74
N LEU A 630 -32.08 14.68 -21.59
CA LEU A 630 -33.33 15.36 -21.26
C LEU A 630 -34.54 14.57 -21.76
N VAL A 631 -35.60 14.48 -20.94
CA VAL A 631 -36.95 14.13 -21.40
C VAL A 631 -37.93 15.25 -21.05
N ILE A 632 -38.74 15.64 -22.03
CA ILE A 632 -39.87 16.57 -21.87
C ILE A 632 -41.15 15.74 -21.91
N ARG A 633 -41.98 15.84 -20.86
CA ARG A 633 -43.20 15.04 -20.68
C ARG A 633 -44.47 15.84 -20.91
N ASN A 634 -45.56 15.17 -21.26
CA ASN A 634 -46.93 15.71 -21.35
C ASN A 634 -47.11 16.86 -22.37
N ALA A 635 -46.07 17.19 -23.15
CA ALA A 635 -46.01 18.37 -24.00
C ALA A 635 -47.05 18.38 -25.11
N THR A 636 -47.46 19.58 -25.53
CA THR A 636 -48.12 19.79 -26.82
C THR A 636 -47.09 20.28 -27.83
N VAL A 637 -46.64 19.43 -28.74
CA VAL A 637 -45.66 19.77 -29.78
C VAL A 637 -46.32 20.61 -30.87
N VAL A 638 -45.66 21.71 -31.27
CA VAL A 638 -46.11 22.65 -32.30
C VAL A 638 -45.07 22.68 -33.42
N ILE A 639 -45.48 22.26 -34.61
CA ILE A 639 -44.68 22.32 -35.84
C ILE A 639 -45.39 23.27 -36.81
N PRO A 640 -44.72 24.30 -37.37
CA PRO A 640 -45.35 25.23 -38.30
C PRO A 640 -45.96 24.52 -39.51
N GLY A 641 -47.26 24.72 -39.73
CA GLY A 641 -48.04 24.09 -40.81
C GLY A 641 -48.73 22.77 -40.45
N LEU A 642 -48.56 22.26 -39.22
CA LEU A 642 -49.29 21.09 -38.71
C LEU A 642 -50.22 21.49 -37.54
N GLN A 643 -51.19 20.61 -37.23
CA GLN A 643 -51.98 20.75 -36.01
C GLN A 643 -51.13 20.37 -34.78
N PRO A 644 -51.21 21.10 -33.65
CA PRO A 644 -50.53 20.72 -32.42
C PRO A 644 -50.97 19.34 -31.90
N TYR A 645 -50.04 18.56 -31.34
CA TYR A 645 -50.30 17.20 -30.87
C TYR A 645 -49.60 16.90 -29.53
N ARG A 646 -50.18 16.02 -28.70
CA ARG A 646 -49.53 15.53 -27.48
C ARG A 646 -48.41 14.53 -27.85
N ALA A 647 -47.20 14.75 -27.35
CA ALA A 647 -46.09 13.79 -27.40
C ALA A 647 -44.98 14.20 -26.42
N ASP A 648 -44.33 13.22 -25.80
CA ASP A 648 -43.08 13.42 -25.08
C ASP A 648 -41.91 13.53 -26.08
N LEU A 649 -40.81 14.17 -25.66
CA LEU A 649 -39.59 14.34 -26.45
C LEU A 649 -38.35 13.92 -25.64
N ALA A 650 -37.54 13.00 -26.14
CA ALA A 650 -36.22 12.69 -25.61
C ALA A 650 -35.12 13.40 -26.40
N VAL A 651 -34.14 13.97 -25.69
CA VAL A 651 -32.95 14.62 -26.24
C VAL A 651 -31.69 13.99 -25.64
N ASP A 652 -30.75 13.63 -26.50
CA ASP A 652 -29.37 13.28 -26.14
C ASP A 652 -28.42 14.31 -26.75
N VAL A 653 -27.36 14.70 -26.03
CA VAL A 653 -26.43 15.74 -26.49
C VAL A 653 -25.16 15.14 -27.08
N SER A 654 -24.87 15.48 -28.34
CA SER A 654 -23.81 14.84 -29.14
C SER A 654 -22.42 15.48 -28.93
N ASP A 655 -21.42 14.60 -28.88
CA ASP A 655 -19.97 14.83 -28.70
C ASP A 655 -19.51 15.74 -27.56
N GLY A 656 -18.73 15.14 -26.66
CA GLY A 656 -18.32 15.78 -25.42
C GLY A 656 -19.50 16.02 -24.46
N PRO A 657 -20.11 14.95 -23.88
CA PRO A 657 -21.41 14.89 -23.16
C PRO A 657 -21.56 15.70 -21.84
N LEU A 658 -20.83 16.80 -21.72
CA LEU A 658 -20.73 17.65 -20.54
C LEU A 658 -20.53 19.14 -20.87
N ALA A 659 -19.86 19.52 -21.99
CA ALA A 659 -19.88 20.93 -22.44
C ALA A 659 -21.26 21.35 -23.00
N ARG A 660 -22.10 20.36 -23.32
CA ARG A 660 -23.47 20.54 -23.80
C ARG A 660 -23.55 21.44 -25.05
N ASP A 661 -23.04 20.97 -26.18
CA ASP A 661 -23.07 21.67 -27.48
C ASP A 661 -24.50 21.63 -28.11
N GLN A 662 -24.68 21.02 -29.28
CA GLN A 662 -26.00 20.81 -29.88
C GLN A 662 -26.64 19.50 -29.39
N GLY A 663 -27.89 19.57 -28.95
CA GLY A 663 -28.71 18.39 -28.68
C GLY A 663 -29.27 17.77 -29.96
N SER A 664 -29.64 16.50 -29.89
CA SER A 664 -30.42 15.81 -30.93
C SER A 664 -31.67 15.20 -30.32
N ILE A 665 -32.82 15.34 -30.99
CA ILE A 665 -34.07 14.68 -30.57
C ILE A 665 -33.95 13.22 -30.99
N VAL A 666 -33.90 12.31 -30.02
CA VAL A 666 -33.63 10.88 -30.24
C VAL A 666 -34.89 10.02 -30.21
N GLU A 667 -35.97 10.51 -29.58
CA GLU A 667 -37.22 9.77 -29.42
C GLU A 667 -38.40 10.74 -29.27
N ILE A 668 -39.57 10.36 -29.80
CA ILE A 668 -40.79 11.17 -29.85
C ILE A 668 -41.98 10.22 -29.69
N GLY A 669 -42.85 10.40 -28.69
CA GLY A 669 -44.01 9.52 -28.49
C GLY A 669 -44.49 9.44 -27.05
N ASP A 670 -44.79 8.23 -26.58
CA ASP A 670 -44.96 7.91 -25.17
C ASP A 670 -43.60 7.50 -24.59
N LEU A 671 -43.08 8.29 -23.65
CA LEU A 671 -41.78 8.07 -23.02
C LEU A 671 -41.93 7.87 -21.50
N GLY A 672 -43.11 7.44 -21.03
CA GLY A 672 -43.42 7.29 -19.60
C GLY A 672 -42.49 6.34 -18.83
N GLY A 673 -41.89 5.35 -19.51
CA GLY A 673 -40.87 4.44 -18.94
C GLY A 673 -39.41 4.84 -19.18
N VAL A 674 -39.15 5.96 -19.85
CA VAL A 674 -37.79 6.41 -20.22
C VAL A 674 -37.24 7.35 -19.15
N LEU A 675 -36.10 6.99 -18.56
CA LEU A 675 -35.39 7.84 -17.59
C LEU A 675 -34.44 8.82 -18.30
N ALA A 676 -34.26 10.01 -17.70
CA ALA A 676 -33.37 11.07 -18.14
C ALA A 676 -32.52 11.63 -16.98
N ARG A 677 -31.53 12.47 -17.27
CA ARG A 677 -30.78 13.25 -16.27
C ARG A 677 -31.55 14.50 -15.85
N ASP A 678 -32.00 15.26 -16.85
CA ASP A 678 -32.90 16.40 -16.70
C ASP A 678 -34.32 15.94 -17.12
N ASP A 679 -35.34 16.21 -16.31
CA ASP A 679 -36.75 15.89 -16.63
C ASP A 679 -37.60 17.16 -16.54
N PHE A 680 -38.51 17.36 -17.51
CA PHE A 680 -39.34 18.54 -17.60
C PHE A 680 -40.78 18.18 -17.94
N ASP A 681 -41.67 18.28 -16.95
CA ASP A 681 -43.10 18.26 -17.19
C ASP A 681 -43.54 19.54 -17.91
N ALA A 682 -44.16 19.35 -19.08
CA ALA A 682 -44.71 20.38 -19.94
C ALA A 682 -46.24 20.26 -20.08
N GLU A 683 -46.95 19.68 -19.10
CA GLU A 683 -48.41 19.73 -19.07
C GLU A 683 -48.92 21.19 -19.15
N GLY A 684 -49.87 21.43 -20.06
CA GLY A 684 -50.42 22.76 -20.35
C GLY A 684 -49.47 23.66 -21.16
N LEU A 685 -48.25 23.22 -21.47
CA LEU A 685 -47.25 23.96 -22.23
C LEU A 685 -47.08 23.43 -23.65
N PHE A 686 -46.55 24.30 -24.51
CA PHE A 686 -46.42 24.07 -25.95
C PHE A 686 -44.95 24.10 -26.35
N VAL A 687 -44.45 23.04 -26.98
CA VAL A 687 -43.06 22.95 -27.46
C VAL A 687 -43.03 23.35 -28.93
N HIS A 688 -42.61 24.59 -29.20
CA HIS A 688 -42.51 25.15 -30.55
C HIS A 688 -41.18 24.74 -31.18
N MET A 689 -41.25 23.91 -32.22
CA MET A 689 -40.08 23.48 -32.98
C MET A 689 -39.57 24.63 -33.87
N LEU A 690 -38.28 24.92 -33.77
CA LEU A 690 -37.61 25.92 -34.61
C LEU A 690 -37.20 25.29 -35.97
N PRO A 691 -36.98 26.09 -37.04
CA PRO A 691 -36.66 25.58 -38.38
C PRO A 691 -35.48 24.60 -38.42
N GLU A 692 -34.50 24.78 -37.55
CA GLU A 692 -33.29 23.94 -37.47
C GLU A 692 -33.58 22.50 -37.00
N ALA A 693 -34.73 22.26 -36.37
CA ALA A 693 -35.20 20.95 -35.94
C ALA A 693 -36.07 20.22 -36.99
N LEU A 694 -36.30 20.81 -38.17
CA LEU A 694 -37.31 20.36 -39.11
C LEU A 694 -36.72 19.94 -40.46
N ASP A 695 -36.94 18.68 -40.85
CA ASP A 695 -36.63 18.16 -42.19
C ASP A 695 -37.71 18.67 -43.16
N GLN A 696 -37.31 19.47 -44.16
CA GLN A 696 -38.20 19.95 -45.22
C GLN A 696 -38.17 19.02 -46.42
N ARG A 697 -39.23 18.24 -46.60
CA ARG A 697 -39.44 17.42 -47.81
C ARG A 697 -40.83 17.67 -48.37
N ASP A 698 -40.93 17.63 -49.69
CA ASP A 698 -42.19 17.77 -50.44
C ASP A 698 -43.00 19.04 -50.05
N GLY A 699 -42.28 20.11 -49.68
CA GLY A 699 -42.87 21.38 -49.23
C GLY A 699 -43.49 21.37 -47.84
N ARG A 700 -43.20 20.36 -47.01
CA ARG A 700 -43.76 20.20 -45.65
C ARG A 700 -42.65 20.10 -44.60
N ASN A 701 -42.88 20.72 -43.45
CA ASN A 701 -42.05 20.56 -42.26
C ASN A 701 -42.35 19.21 -41.59
N ALA A 702 -41.31 18.45 -41.23
CA ALA A 702 -41.44 17.24 -40.42
C ALA A 702 -40.35 17.17 -39.34
N LEU A 703 -40.74 16.86 -38.10
CA LEU A 703 -39.80 16.52 -37.03
C LEU A 703 -39.43 15.03 -37.14
N ARG A 704 -38.17 14.68 -36.86
CA ARG A 704 -37.64 13.30 -37.00
C ARG A 704 -36.61 13.00 -35.90
N PRO A 705 -36.51 11.74 -35.43
CA PRO A 705 -35.36 11.29 -34.65
C PRO A 705 -34.04 11.56 -35.40
N GLY A 706 -33.03 12.06 -34.68
CA GLY A 706 -31.76 12.53 -35.23
C GLY A 706 -31.76 14.00 -35.69
N ALA A 707 -32.89 14.71 -35.67
CA ALA A 707 -32.93 16.15 -35.90
C ALA A 707 -32.33 16.93 -34.72
N ALA A 708 -31.84 18.15 -34.99
CA ALA A 708 -31.30 19.03 -33.94
C ALA A 708 -32.38 19.39 -32.90
N ALA A 709 -31.99 19.42 -31.64
CA ALA A 709 -32.84 19.88 -30.54
C ALA A 709 -32.90 21.42 -30.54
N ALA A 710 -33.73 22.00 -31.40
CA ALA A 710 -33.98 23.43 -31.48
C ALA A 710 -35.47 23.73 -31.26
N PHE A 711 -35.82 24.19 -30.05
CA PHE A 711 -37.21 24.47 -29.67
C PHE A 711 -37.35 25.48 -28.53
N VAL A 712 -38.54 26.08 -28.43
CA VAL A 712 -38.94 27.00 -27.36
C VAL A 712 -40.20 26.46 -26.69
N VAL A 713 -40.18 26.29 -25.36
CA VAL A 713 -41.38 25.97 -24.58
C VAL A 713 -42.14 27.26 -24.30
N ARG A 714 -43.43 27.31 -24.63
CA ARG A 714 -44.29 28.49 -24.49
C ARG A 714 -45.59 28.17 -23.77
N ALA A 715 -46.25 29.22 -23.27
CA ALA A 715 -47.53 29.14 -22.58
C ALA A 715 -48.77 28.99 -23.51
N GLY A 716 -48.60 28.89 -24.84
CA GLY A 716 -49.72 28.77 -25.77
C GLY A 716 -49.32 28.27 -27.17
N ALA A 717 -50.32 27.89 -27.96
CA ALA A 717 -50.14 27.42 -29.34
C ALA A 717 -49.70 28.51 -30.34
N SER A 718 -49.87 29.80 -30.01
CA SER A 718 -49.36 30.89 -30.84
C SER A 718 -47.83 31.06 -30.67
N PRO A 719 -47.06 31.29 -31.75
CA PRO A 719 -45.63 31.60 -31.64
C PRO A 719 -45.36 32.91 -30.88
N ASP A 720 -46.34 33.82 -30.81
CA ASP A 720 -46.24 35.07 -30.05
C ASP A 720 -46.53 34.89 -28.55
N SER A 721 -46.95 33.69 -28.12
CA SER A 721 -47.25 33.42 -26.71
C SER A 721 -45.99 33.44 -25.84
N ARG A 722 -46.14 33.83 -24.57
CA ARG A 722 -45.04 34.02 -23.62
C ARG A 722 -44.16 32.77 -23.56
N PRO A 723 -42.83 32.88 -23.80
CA PRO A 723 -41.91 31.76 -23.64
C PRO A 723 -41.72 31.47 -22.15
N VAL A 724 -41.53 30.19 -21.83
CA VAL A 724 -41.43 29.64 -20.47
C VAL A 724 -40.09 28.93 -20.27
N ALA A 725 -39.56 28.29 -21.32
CA ALA A 725 -38.20 27.78 -21.34
C ALA A 725 -37.62 27.78 -22.77
N LEU A 726 -36.30 27.82 -22.89
CA LEU A 726 -35.55 27.75 -24.15
C LEU A 726 -34.55 26.61 -24.09
N PHE A 727 -34.45 25.79 -25.13
CA PHE A 727 -33.34 24.84 -25.23
C PHE A 727 -32.12 25.52 -25.88
N GLN A 728 -31.03 25.66 -25.12
CA GLN A 728 -29.81 26.33 -25.54
C GLN A 728 -28.61 25.73 -24.80
N GLY A 729 -27.49 25.50 -25.50
CA GLY A 729 -26.28 24.91 -24.91
C GLY A 729 -26.58 23.59 -24.19
N GLY A 730 -27.23 22.66 -24.90
CA GLY A 730 -27.69 21.36 -24.40
C GLY A 730 -28.46 21.36 -23.06
N ARG A 731 -29.06 22.50 -22.66
CA ARG A 731 -29.87 22.68 -21.45
C ARG A 731 -31.24 23.22 -21.80
N LEU A 732 -32.26 22.81 -21.05
CA LEU A 732 -33.56 23.48 -21.05
C LEU A 732 -33.58 24.57 -19.96
N ILE A 733 -33.38 25.82 -20.37
CA ILE A 733 -33.28 26.97 -19.47
C ILE A 733 -34.69 27.52 -19.22
N ARG A 734 -35.20 27.40 -17.99
CA ARG A 734 -36.43 28.09 -17.55
C ARG A 734 -36.21 29.60 -17.57
N LEU A 735 -37.15 30.34 -18.15
CA LEU A 735 -37.11 31.80 -18.20
C LEU A 735 -37.79 32.41 -16.95
N PRO A 736 -37.46 33.65 -16.56
CA PRO A 736 -38.21 34.39 -15.55
C PRO A 736 -39.70 34.49 -15.91
N GLN A 737 -40.56 34.54 -14.89
CA GLN A 737 -42.02 34.51 -15.08
C GLN A 737 -42.60 35.85 -15.55
#